data_AF-A0A959UJC6-F1
#
_entry.id   AF-A0A959UJC6-F1
#
_cell.length_a   1.000
_cell.length_b   1.000
_cell.length_c   1.000
_cell.angle_alpha   90.00
_cell.angle_beta   90.00
_cell.angle_gamma   90.00
#
_symmetry.space_group_name_H-M   'P 1'
#
loop_
_entity.id
_entity.type
_entity.pdbx_description
1 polymer ?
#
loop_
_entity_poly.entity_id
_entity_poly.type
_entity_poly.pdbx_seq_one_letter_code
_entity_poly.pdbx_strand_id
1 'polypeptide(L)'
;MKNKIKSTSTLKITVLTLLVICIFLLFQSNQSFSQGCLPEGITFTNQQQIDDFQVNYPGCTFIEGDVTISGDLIYNLNGLNVLTGVGGRLQLSLCNSLLSLEGLENLTYVNKLRILGLHRLKDLGPLENLTTIDSELAIGANDSLLSISALTGIKPENYISISSNPQLQNLHGLDSITGCFGSLSISGNNALTSLEGLDSLSFVAENFNISNNANLSNLDALHNLNYSSVYMLNINNNDQLTDLNGLINLTSIWELTISENDGLTDLTGLNNLSYVLNLNLLNNPNLTTLHGINNLYLIDYLKIYGCPLLQDLSDLENLQNLKGLTIGDNSLPAMPGITSLHGLENFTELTGSINFQRVGNPIDISALSNLTQLGGIAVEECTEYFDLSPLNNLETINYGIHLLNNKNFSNFPAFNNLTTLKGPLEITGNTDITELTGFENITSITGKVNIRNNSDLQIIDFLPNVDSVTGEVIVRDNSQLTEATLLENAKYIGGQLEIRYNEELLTIAGFEKLNMVEGDFNIMLNLKLVNISTFNDLINISGFMSIHENDELMEIAGFNNLETIGSYLKISYNPILDDIQGFQNLQFIGSDLYIKSNESLQSLTGFENLNSIGDWLKIENNASLINIDALANIEQAIPGGISIQDNPLLSNCSIEPVCEFLTSTTENVNIVNNASGCNTINEVEEGCEVGMNEQLYLADKVLVFPNPAKDQVQIKLPQGGDLFSISIWDNQGKLKAFHETHDVTLDISKLKDGFYYMKIDTSKGIFWKKLVVNTGL
;
A
#
# COMPACT_ATOMS: atom_id res chain seq x y z
N MET A 1 -63.09 3.55 -50.18
CA MET A 1 -64.50 3.70 -50.57
C MET A 1 -65.36 3.82 -49.32
N LYS A 2 -66.08 4.95 -49.19
CA LYS A 2 -67.45 5.12 -48.66
C LYS A 2 -68.03 4.11 -47.62
N ASN A 3 -68.30 4.67 -46.44
CA ASN A 3 -69.63 4.89 -45.82
C ASN A 3 -70.43 3.82 -45.04
N LYS A 4 -70.97 4.37 -43.92
CA LYS A 4 -72.28 4.20 -43.23
C LYS A 4 -72.37 3.12 -42.12
N ILE A 5 -72.71 3.40 -40.85
CA ILE A 5 -73.55 4.36 -40.07
C ILE A 5 -74.73 3.63 -39.39
N LYS A 6 -74.76 3.70 -38.03
CA LYS A 6 -75.90 3.81 -37.07
C LYS A 6 -76.93 2.65 -37.02
N SER A 7 -77.67 2.38 -35.93
CA SER A 7 -77.89 2.96 -34.60
C SER A 7 -78.98 2.11 -33.92
N THR A 8 -79.02 2.03 -32.58
CA THR A 8 -80.16 2.37 -31.68
C THR A 8 -80.16 1.52 -30.40
N SER A 9 -80.05 2.17 -29.23
CA SER A 9 -80.83 1.87 -28.00
C SER A 9 -80.33 2.61 -26.75
N THR A 10 -80.03 3.91 -26.86
CA THR A 10 -79.94 4.83 -25.71
C THR A 10 -81.31 5.38 -25.36
N LEU A 11 -82.20 4.55 -24.79
CA LEU A 11 -83.42 5.03 -24.12
C LEU A 11 -84.03 3.96 -23.17
N LYS A 12 -83.21 3.32 -22.34
CA LYS A 12 -83.69 2.46 -21.22
C LYS A 12 -82.89 2.61 -19.91
N ILE A 13 -81.86 3.46 -19.87
CA ILE A 13 -80.90 3.52 -18.75
C ILE A 13 -81.29 4.53 -17.65
N THR A 14 -82.16 5.49 -17.91
CA THR A 14 -82.43 6.60 -16.97
C THR A 14 -83.52 6.36 -15.92
N VAL A 15 -84.19 5.19 -15.93
CA VAL A 15 -85.22 4.86 -14.90
C VAL A 15 -84.76 3.73 -13.96
N LEU A 16 -83.81 2.89 -14.38
CA LEU A 16 -83.25 1.83 -13.52
C LEU A 16 -82.19 2.38 -12.53
N THR A 17 -81.51 3.47 -12.87
CA THR A 17 -80.47 4.09 -12.04
C THR A 17 -81.02 4.84 -10.82
N LEU A 18 -82.23 5.40 -10.88
CA LEU A 18 -82.83 6.09 -9.72
C LEU A 18 -83.40 5.13 -8.65
N LEU A 19 -83.78 3.90 -9.03
CA LEU A 19 -84.28 2.89 -8.08
C LEU A 19 -83.14 2.19 -7.31
N VAL A 20 -81.95 2.06 -7.92
CA VAL A 20 -80.76 1.46 -7.29
C VAL A 20 -80.13 2.40 -6.26
N ILE A 21 -80.16 3.72 -6.49
CA ILE A 21 -79.57 4.71 -5.56
C ILE A 21 -80.38 4.81 -4.24
N CYS A 22 -81.70 4.58 -4.25
CA CYS A 22 -82.50 4.57 -3.01
C CYS A 22 -82.40 3.27 -2.20
N ILE A 23 -82.01 2.15 -2.84
CA ILE A 23 -81.72 0.88 -2.14
C ILE A 23 -80.28 0.87 -1.59
N PHE A 24 -79.35 1.59 -2.24
CA PHE A 24 -77.97 1.80 -1.76
C PHE A 24 -77.89 2.75 -0.55
N LEU A 25 -78.91 3.59 -0.31
CA LEU A 25 -78.99 4.50 0.84
C LEU A 25 -79.70 3.91 2.08
N LEU A 26 -80.19 2.66 2.02
CA LEU A 26 -80.83 1.97 3.15
C LEU A 26 -80.01 0.81 3.73
N PHE A 27 -78.77 0.60 3.27
CA PHE A 27 -77.77 -0.27 3.91
C PHE A 27 -76.55 0.52 4.43
N GLN A 28 -76.76 1.80 4.75
CA GLN A 28 -75.83 2.60 5.55
C GLN A 28 -76.10 2.36 7.04
N SER A 29 -75.67 1.19 7.54
CA SER A 29 -75.26 1.04 8.94
C SER A 29 -74.28 -0.13 9.03
N ASN A 30 -73.04 0.18 9.42
CA ASN A 30 -71.85 -0.67 9.54
C ASN A 30 -71.03 -0.89 8.25
N GLN A 31 -70.52 0.20 7.67
CA GLN A 31 -69.31 0.15 6.84
C GLN A 31 -68.16 0.69 7.69
N SER A 32 -67.48 -0.19 8.44
CA SER A 32 -66.12 0.08 8.86
C SER A 32 -65.26 0.16 7.60
N PHE A 33 -64.43 1.18 7.48
CA PHE A 33 -63.44 1.28 6.41
C PHE A 33 -62.68 -0.06 6.32
N SER A 34 -62.57 -0.65 5.13
CA SER A 34 -61.62 -1.75 4.87
C SER A 34 -60.22 -1.16 4.95
N GLN A 35 -59.73 -0.94 6.16
CA GLN A 35 -58.32 -0.73 6.44
C GLN A 35 -57.61 -2.00 5.99
N GLY A 36 -56.59 -1.87 5.14
CA GLY A 36 -55.77 -3.01 4.70
C GLY A 36 -55.38 -3.86 5.90
N CYS A 37 -55.42 -5.18 5.76
CA CYS A 37 -55.12 -6.00 6.93
C CYS A 37 -53.62 -5.95 7.21
N LEU A 38 -53.26 -5.20 8.26
CA LEU A 38 -51.91 -5.13 8.81
C LEU A 38 -50.84 -4.82 7.74
N PRO A 39 -50.89 -3.64 7.07
CA PRO A 39 -49.90 -3.23 6.06
C PRO A 39 -48.47 -3.12 6.62
N GLU A 40 -48.34 -2.78 7.90
CA GLU A 40 -47.04 -2.73 8.59
C GLU A 40 -46.62 -4.10 9.17
N GLY A 41 -47.48 -5.12 9.05
CA GLY A 41 -47.24 -6.44 9.62
C GLY A 41 -47.63 -6.58 11.10
N ILE A 42 -47.23 -7.70 11.70
CA ILE A 42 -47.53 -8.08 13.09
C ILE A 42 -46.42 -8.95 13.67
N THR A 43 -46.18 -8.83 14.99
CA THR A 43 -45.26 -9.69 15.74
C THR A 43 -45.99 -10.40 16.88
N PHE A 44 -45.87 -11.71 16.93
CA PHE A 44 -46.37 -12.58 18.00
C PHE A 44 -45.20 -13.04 18.87
N THR A 45 -45.22 -12.71 20.16
CA THR A 45 -44.21 -13.07 21.16
C THR A 45 -44.69 -14.05 22.23
N ASN A 46 -45.99 -14.32 22.27
CA ASN A 46 -46.58 -15.29 23.20
C ASN A 46 -47.85 -15.93 22.62
N GLN A 47 -48.29 -17.05 23.21
CA GLN A 47 -49.42 -17.84 22.74
C GLN A 47 -50.74 -17.05 22.74
N GLN A 48 -50.99 -16.20 23.75
CA GLN A 48 -52.24 -15.46 23.87
C GLN A 48 -52.46 -14.54 22.66
N GLN A 49 -51.41 -13.92 22.13
CA GLN A 49 -51.52 -13.06 20.95
C GLN A 49 -51.96 -13.83 19.69
N ILE A 50 -51.52 -15.08 19.55
CA ILE A 50 -51.94 -15.97 18.47
C ILE A 50 -53.41 -16.34 18.67
N ASP A 51 -53.77 -16.77 19.87
CA ASP A 51 -55.13 -17.21 20.21
C ASP A 51 -56.16 -16.07 20.03
N ASP A 52 -55.78 -14.83 20.33
CA ASP A 52 -56.63 -13.64 20.19
C ASP A 52 -56.60 -13.01 18.79
N PHE A 53 -55.86 -13.56 17.83
CA PHE A 53 -55.67 -12.93 16.51
C PHE A 53 -57.00 -12.59 15.83
N GLN A 54 -57.93 -13.54 15.77
CA GLN A 54 -59.23 -13.33 15.12
C GLN A 54 -60.18 -12.43 15.92
N VAL A 55 -59.94 -12.29 17.24
CA VAL A 55 -60.69 -11.35 18.08
C VAL A 55 -60.22 -9.92 17.83
N ASN A 56 -58.90 -9.73 17.69
CA ASN A 56 -58.28 -8.43 17.48
C ASN A 56 -58.36 -7.96 16.02
N TYR A 57 -58.33 -8.89 15.07
CA TYR A 57 -58.33 -8.61 13.62
C TYR A 57 -59.41 -9.44 12.89
N PRO A 58 -60.70 -9.23 13.20
CA PRO A 58 -61.79 -10.03 12.64
C PRO A 58 -61.86 -9.90 11.12
N GLY A 59 -61.89 -11.04 10.43
CA GLY A 59 -61.97 -11.10 8.96
C GLY A 59 -60.65 -10.89 8.23
N CYS A 60 -59.53 -10.73 8.93
CA CYS A 60 -58.22 -10.70 8.28
C CYS A 60 -57.79 -12.09 7.81
N THR A 61 -57.71 -12.26 6.49
CA THR A 61 -57.21 -13.50 5.86
C THR A 61 -55.91 -13.28 5.08
N PHE A 62 -55.51 -12.05 4.82
CA PHE A 62 -54.27 -11.74 4.09
C PHE A 62 -53.56 -10.60 4.79
N ILE A 63 -52.38 -10.86 5.37
CA ILE A 63 -51.59 -9.82 6.03
C ILE A 63 -50.70 -9.16 4.99
N GLU A 64 -50.84 -7.85 4.79
CA GLU A 64 -50.09 -7.12 3.77
C GLU A 64 -48.59 -6.97 4.10
N GLY A 65 -48.24 -6.80 5.39
CA GLY A 65 -46.86 -6.64 5.85
C GLY A 65 -46.18 -7.92 6.37
N ASP A 66 -45.12 -7.76 7.15
CA ASP A 66 -44.32 -8.86 7.72
C ASP A 66 -45.06 -9.54 8.90
N VAL A 67 -45.00 -10.86 8.99
CA VAL A 67 -45.46 -11.64 10.15
C VAL A 67 -44.25 -12.26 10.84
N THR A 68 -43.99 -11.85 12.08
CA THR A 68 -42.94 -12.46 12.91
C THR A 68 -43.55 -13.23 14.08
N ILE A 69 -43.21 -14.50 14.22
CA ILE A 69 -43.61 -15.35 15.33
C ILE A 69 -42.33 -15.74 16.08
N SER A 70 -42.18 -15.23 17.30
CA SER A 70 -40.98 -15.45 18.10
C SER A 70 -41.24 -15.46 19.60
N GLY A 71 -41.28 -16.65 20.19
CA GLY A 71 -41.46 -16.84 21.62
C GLY A 71 -41.43 -18.31 22.02
N ASP A 72 -40.57 -18.66 22.97
CA ASP A 72 -40.32 -20.06 23.37
C ASP A 72 -41.54 -20.81 23.89
N LEU A 73 -42.52 -20.07 24.41
CA LEU A 73 -43.76 -20.63 24.98
C LEU A 73 -44.91 -20.71 23.98
N ILE A 74 -44.70 -20.34 22.71
CA ILE A 74 -45.66 -20.59 21.64
C ILE A 74 -45.59 -22.07 21.28
N TYR A 75 -46.71 -22.78 21.42
CA TYR A 75 -46.80 -24.23 21.22
C TYR A 75 -47.80 -24.65 20.13
N ASN A 76 -48.64 -23.72 19.64
CA ASN A 76 -49.51 -23.95 18.47
C ASN A 76 -49.81 -22.64 17.73
N LEU A 77 -50.21 -22.71 16.45
CA LEU A 77 -50.55 -21.55 15.62
C LEU A 77 -52.04 -21.48 15.26
N ASN A 78 -52.91 -22.22 15.95
CA ASN A 78 -54.31 -22.45 15.53
C ASN A 78 -55.12 -21.17 15.29
N GLY A 79 -54.84 -20.08 16.01
CA GLY A 79 -55.51 -18.78 15.82
C GLY A 79 -55.20 -18.11 14.47
N LEU A 80 -54.20 -18.60 13.72
CA LEU A 80 -53.80 -18.09 12.40
C LEU A 80 -54.43 -18.88 11.24
N ASN A 81 -55.28 -19.88 11.51
CA ASN A 81 -55.83 -20.78 10.50
C ASN A 81 -56.72 -20.11 9.43
N VAL A 82 -57.06 -18.83 9.58
CA VAL A 82 -57.77 -18.05 8.55
C VAL A 82 -56.88 -17.39 7.53
N LEU A 83 -55.56 -17.38 7.76
CA LEU A 83 -54.62 -16.76 6.85
C LEU A 83 -54.49 -17.58 5.57
N THR A 84 -54.69 -16.92 4.44
CA THR A 84 -54.45 -17.43 3.10
C THR A 84 -53.18 -16.87 2.47
N GLY A 85 -52.66 -15.74 2.99
CA GLY A 85 -51.35 -15.25 2.54
C GLY A 85 -50.73 -14.13 3.37
N VAL A 86 -49.44 -13.93 3.14
CA VAL A 86 -48.60 -12.89 3.74
C VAL A 86 -47.86 -12.13 2.65
N GLY A 87 -48.19 -10.85 2.45
CA GLY A 87 -47.57 -9.95 1.47
C GLY A 87 -46.11 -9.61 1.78
N GLY A 88 -45.72 -9.66 3.05
CA GLY A 88 -44.35 -9.54 3.52
C GLY A 88 -43.68 -10.87 3.84
N ARG A 89 -42.74 -10.84 4.78
CA ARG A 89 -42.05 -12.01 5.29
C ARG A 89 -42.86 -12.71 6.37
N LEU A 90 -43.13 -14.01 6.21
CA LEU A 90 -43.50 -14.90 7.30
C LEU A 90 -42.22 -15.47 7.94
N GLN A 91 -41.92 -15.06 9.17
CA GLN A 91 -40.78 -15.52 9.94
C GLN A 91 -41.22 -16.23 11.21
N LEU A 92 -40.85 -17.50 11.35
CA LEU A 92 -40.94 -18.26 12.58
C LEU A 92 -39.54 -18.45 13.13
N SER A 93 -39.32 -18.01 14.36
CA SER A 93 -37.99 -18.10 14.99
C SER A 93 -38.08 -18.24 16.50
N LEU A 94 -37.18 -19.01 17.13
CA LEU A 94 -37.13 -19.14 18.60
C LEU A 94 -38.47 -19.60 19.21
N CYS A 95 -39.11 -20.61 18.61
CA CYS A 95 -40.34 -21.21 19.13
C CYS A 95 -40.06 -22.65 19.60
N ASN A 96 -39.27 -22.77 20.67
CA ASN A 96 -38.77 -24.06 21.17
C ASN A 96 -39.86 -25.06 21.62
N SER A 97 -41.08 -24.59 21.91
CA SER A 97 -42.20 -25.46 22.30
C SER A 97 -43.06 -25.92 21.12
N LEU A 98 -42.88 -25.33 19.92
CA LEU A 98 -43.72 -25.60 18.75
C LEU A 98 -43.35 -26.95 18.12
N LEU A 99 -44.34 -27.84 18.01
CA LEU A 99 -44.17 -29.20 17.47
C LEU A 99 -44.64 -29.34 16.02
N SER A 100 -45.53 -28.46 15.59
CA SER A 100 -46.20 -28.49 14.29
C SER A 100 -46.53 -27.07 13.87
N LEU A 101 -46.66 -26.85 12.55
CA LEU A 101 -47.14 -25.61 11.96
C LEU A 101 -48.67 -25.59 11.80
N GLU A 102 -49.39 -26.48 12.50
CA GLU A 102 -50.85 -26.49 12.55
C GLU A 102 -51.41 -25.10 12.91
N GLY A 103 -52.34 -24.63 12.09
CA GLY A 103 -52.80 -23.25 12.03
C GLY A 103 -52.33 -22.46 10.80
N LEU A 104 -51.45 -23.00 9.95
CA LEU A 104 -51.00 -22.37 8.70
C LEU A 104 -51.47 -23.10 7.43
N GLU A 105 -52.37 -24.07 7.55
CA GLU A 105 -52.81 -24.98 6.49
C GLU A 105 -53.46 -24.31 5.28
N ASN A 106 -54.03 -23.12 5.49
CA ASN A 106 -54.74 -22.38 4.44
C ASN A 106 -53.84 -21.41 3.67
N LEU A 107 -52.56 -21.28 4.04
CA LEU A 107 -51.62 -20.40 3.32
C LEU A 107 -51.36 -20.93 1.91
N THR A 108 -51.57 -20.06 0.92
CA THR A 108 -51.26 -20.33 -0.49
C THR A 108 -50.18 -19.41 -1.04
N TYR A 109 -49.94 -18.27 -0.39
CA TYR A 109 -48.98 -17.26 -0.83
C TYR A 109 -48.20 -16.65 0.33
N VAL A 110 -46.87 -16.57 0.19
CA VAL A 110 -46.01 -15.70 1.00
C VAL A 110 -44.99 -15.01 0.11
N ASN A 111 -44.59 -13.78 0.40
CA ASN A 111 -43.50 -13.15 -0.35
C ASN A 111 -42.14 -13.73 0.08
N LYS A 112 -41.92 -13.87 1.39
CA LYS A 112 -40.71 -14.47 1.97
C LYS A 112 -41.06 -15.44 3.09
N LEU A 113 -40.41 -16.60 3.14
CA LEU A 113 -40.58 -17.60 4.19
C LEU A 113 -39.27 -17.81 4.94
N ARG A 114 -39.29 -17.64 6.26
CA ARG A 114 -38.18 -17.98 7.16
C ARG A 114 -38.65 -18.91 8.27
N ILE A 115 -38.06 -20.09 8.36
CA ILE A 115 -38.31 -21.08 9.42
C ILE A 115 -36.98 -21.39 10.08
N LEU A 116 -36.71 -20.73 11.21
CA LEU A 116 -35.38 -20.68 11.82
C LEU A 116 -35.40 -21.14 13.29
N GLY A 117 -34.57 -22.09 13.70
CA GLY A 117 -34.43 -22.41 15.12
C GLY A 117 -35.68 -23.07 15.75
N LEU A 118 -36.42 -23.87 14.97
CA LEU A 118 -37.57 -24.64 15.47
C LEU A 118 -37.13 -26.07 15.81
N HIS A 119 -36.35 -26.20 16.88
CA HIS A 119 -35.58 -27.40 17.22
C HIS A 119 -36.41 -28.70 17.40
N ARG A 120 -37.73 -28.60 17.61
CA ARG A 120 -38.64 -29.75 17.79
C ARG A 120 -39.56 -30.02 16.61
N LEU A 121 -39.57 -29.14 15.59
CA LEU A 121 -40.37 -29.30 14.39
C LEU A 121 -39.81 -30.44 13.54
N LYS A 122 -40.67 -31.36 13.08
CA LYS A 122 -40.26 -32.56 12.35
C LYS A 122 -40.49 -32.49 10.85
N ASP A 123 -41.53 -31.78 10.44
CA ASP A 123 -41.91 -31.61 9.04
C ASP A 123 -42.66 -30.29 8.85
N LEU A 124 -42.86 -29.94 7.58
CA LEU A 124 -43.59 -28.74 7.18
C LEU A 124 -45.00 -29.06 6.67
N GLY A 125 -45.57 -30.23 7.01
CA GLY A 125 -46.83 -30.74 6.44
C GLY A 125 -47.97 -29.70 6.35
N PRO A 126 -48.23 -28.90 7.40
CA PRO A 126 -49.23 -27.84 7.36
C PRO A 126 -48.98 -26.73 6.33
N LEU A 127 -47.88 -26.72 5.58
CA LEU A 127 -47.62 -25.79 4.48
C LEU A 127 -47.88 -26.41 3.09
N GLU A 128 -48.49 -27.60 3.00
CA GLU A 128 -48.71 -28.32 1.73
C GLU A 128 -49.53 -27.55 0.68
N ASN A 129 -50.35 -26.58 1.09
CA ASN A 129 -51.15 -25.76 0.19
C ASN A 129 -50.40 -24.50 -0.30
N LEU A 130 -49.17 -24.28 0.16
CA LEU A 130 -48.37 -23.12 -0.22
C LEU A 130 -47.88 -23.26 -1.66
N THR A 131 -48.46 -22.49 -2.58
CA THR A 131 -48.14 -22.58 -4.02
C THR A 131 -47.11 -21.54 -4.46
N THR A 132 -46.88 -20.49 -3.68
CA THR A 132 -46.06 -19.35 -4.11
C THR A 132 -45.22 -18.80 -2.97
N ILE A 133 -43.92 -18.69 -3.26
CA ILE A 133 -42.93 -17.92 -2.52
C ILE A 133 -42.25 -17.03 -3.57
N ASP A 134 -42.41 -15.71 -3.50
CA ASP A 134 -41.90 -14.83 -4.57
C ASP A 134 -40.38 -14.62 -4.47
N SER A 135 -39.88 -14.32 -3.28
CA SER A 135 -38.53 -13.77 -3.13
C SER A 135 -37.58 -14.72 -2.41
N GLU A 136 -37.87 -15.08 -1.16
CA GLU A 136 -36.91 -15.72 -0.27
C GLU A 136 -37.49 -16.95 0.43
N LEU A 137 -36.74 -18.05 0.40
CA LEU A 137 -36.94 -19.24 1.22
C LEU A 137 -35.71 -19.48 2.09
N ALA A 138 -35.87 -19.40 3.42
CA ALA A 138 -34.81 -19.76 4.37
C ALA A 138 -35.33 -20.75 5.42
N ILE A 139 -34.76 -21.96 5.43
CA ILE A 139 -35.05 -23.03 6.40
C ILE A 139 -33.75 -23.37 7.11
N GLY A 140 -33.66 -22.98 8.37
CA GLY A 140 -32.41 -22.85 9.09
C GLY A 140 -32.47 -23.41 10.51
N ALA A 141 -31.42 -24.09 10.98
CA ALA A 141 -31.25 -24.42 12.40
C ALA A 141 -32.43 -25.20 13.01
N ASN A 142 -33.05 -26.12 12.26
CA ASN A 142 -34.15 -26.95 12.76
C ASN A 142 -33.63 -28.37 13.04
N ASP A 143 -33.15 -28.62 14.26
CA ASP A 143 -32.42 -29.84 14.63
C ASP A 143 -33.17 -31.15 14.40
N SER A 144 -34.50 -31.13 14.49
CA SER A 144 -35.37 -32.32 14.35
C SER A 144 -36.06 -32.42 12.99
N LEU A 145 -35.83 -31.47 12.08
CA LEU A 145 -36.53 -31.42 10.80
C LEU A 145 -36.05 -32.54 9.89
N LEU A 146 -36.97 -33.42 9.50
CA LEU A 146 -36.69 -34.61 8.68
C LEU A 146 -36.97 -34.38 7.19
N SER A 147 -37.94 -33.53 6.87
CA SER A 147 -38.40 -33.32 5.49
C SER A 147 -39.00 -31.94 5.27
N ILE A 148 -38.81 -31.41 4.06
CA ILE A 148 -39.41 -30.19 3.54
C ILE A 148 -40.39 -30.45 2.39
N SER A 149 -40.85 -31.70 2.22
CA SER A 149 -41.66 -32.14 1.07
C SER A 149 -43.01 -31.44 0.92
N ALA A 150 -43.47 -30.74 1.96
CA ALA A 150 -44.68 -29.92 1.87
C ALA A 150 -44.52 -28.72 0.92
N LEU A 151 -43.29 -28.32 0.59
CA LEU A 151 -43.03 -27.15 -0.24
C LEU A 151 -43.08 -27.44 -1.75
N THR A 152 -43.59 -28.60 -2.17
CA THR A 152 -43.65 -28.93 -3.60
C THR A 152 -44.42 -27.89 -4.42
N GLY A 153 -43.85 -27.47 -5.55
CA GLY A 153 -44.51 -26.56 -6.49
C GLY A 153 -44.18 -25.07 -6.28
N ILE A 154 -43.47 -24.69 -5.22
CA ILE A 154 -43.00 -23.31 -5.03
C ILE A 154 -41.88 -22.96 -6.02
N LYS A 155 -41.73 -21.66 -6.29
CA LYS A 155 -40.70 -21.10 -7.18
C LYS A 155 -40.12 -19.79 -6.63
N PRO A 156 -39.39 -19.83 -5.50
CA PRO A 156 -38.67 -18.66 -5.01
C PRO A 156 -37.69 -18.16 -6.08
N GLU A 157 -37.76 -16.88 -6.42
CA GLU A 157 -36.98 -16.33 -7.52
C GLU A 157 -35.58 -15.86 -7.08
N ASN A 158 -35.38 -15.39 -5.84
CA ASN A 158 -34.17 -14.62 -5.48
C ASN A 158 -33.21 -15.33 -4.53
N TYR A 159 -33.67 -15.86 -3.39
CA TYR A 159 -32.75 -16.45 -2.40
C TYR A 159 -33.32 -17.73 -1.80
N ILE A 160 -32.51 -18.79 -1.81
CA ILE A 160 -32.86 -20.07 -1.23
C ILE A 160 -31.74 -20.49 -0.28
N SER A 161 -32.07 -20.74 0.98
CA SER A 161 -31.14 -21.24 1.99
C SER A 161 -31.76 -22.39 2.75
N ILE A 162 -31.17 -23.58 2.62
CA ILE A 162 -31.48 -24.75 3.45
C ILE A 162 -30.23 -25.01 4.28
N SER A 163 -30.25 -24.59 5.54
CA SER A 163 -29.05 -24.60 6.38
C SER A 163 -29.22 -25.16 7.79
N SER A 164 -28.20 -25.82 8.31
CA SER A 164 -28.17 -26.32 9.69
C SER A 164 -29.40 -27.17 10.07
N ASN A 165 -29.86 -28.05 9.18
CA ASN A 165 -30.92 -29.02 9.47
C ASN A 165 -30.30 -30.43 9.49
N PRO A 166 -29.62 -30.82 10.58
CA PRO A 166 -28.75 -32.00 10.61
C PRO A 166 -29.47 -33.34 10.40
N GLN A 167 -30.79 -33.40 10.56
CA GLN A 167 -31.60 -34.60 10.33
C GLN A 167 -32.37 -34.59 8.99
N LEU A 168 -32.24 -33.54 8.17
CA LEU A 168 -32.93 -33.44 6.89
C LEU A 168 -32.37 -34.47 5.90
N GLN A 169 -33.24 -35.34 5.38
CA GLN A 169 -32.81 -36.53 4.63
C GLN A 169 -32.66 -36.30 3.12
N ASN A 170 -33.43 -35.36 2.55
CA ASN A 170 -33.41 -35.01 1.13
C ASN A 170 -33.96 -33.59 0.94
N LEU A 171 -33.90 -33.08 -0.29
CA LEU A 171 -34.43 -31.78 -0.68
C LEU A 171 -35.76 -31.89 -1.45
N HIS A 172 -36.45 -33.04 -1.42
CA HIS A 172 -37.80 -33.14 -1.98
C HIS A 172 -38.70 -32.12 -1.31
N GLY A 173 -39.44 -31.38 -2.13
CA GLY A 173 -40.01 -30.07 -1.81
C GLY A 173 -39.44 -28.97 -2.72
N LEU A 174 -38.18 -29.09 -3.15
CA LEU A 174 -37.55 -28.16 -4.10
C LEU A 174 -37.63 -28.63 -5.56
N ASP A 175 -38.28 -29.76 -5.85
CA ASP A 175 -38.23 -30.47 -7.14
C ASP A 175 -38.69 -29.62 -8.34
N SER A 176 -39.51 -28.60 -8.08
CA SER A 176 -40.08 -27.69 -9.07
C SER A 176 -39.22 -26.44 -9.34
N ILE A 177 -38.11 -26.26 -8.62
CA ILE A 177 -37.23 -25.12 -8.77
C ILE A 177 -36.34 -25.35 -9.99
N THR A 178 -36.62 -24.58 -11.05
CA THR A 178 -35.84 -24.62 -12.29
C THR A 178 -34.68 -23.65 -12.32
N GLY A 179 -34.64 -22.68 -11.41
CA GLY A 179 -33.56 -21.70 -11.33
C GLY A 179 -33.70 -20.74 -10.16
N CYS A 180 -32.61 -20.04 -9.85
CA CYS A 180 -32.50 -19.04 -8.80
C CYS A 180 -31.79 -17.80 -9.34
N PHE A 181 -32.44 -16.63 -9.35
CA PHE A 181 -31.86 -15.37 -9.83
C PHE A 181 -30.92 -14.69 -8.84
N GLY A 182 -30.92 -15.09 -7.58
CA GLY A 182 -29.88 -14.71 -6.64
C GLY A 182 -29.12 -15.94 -6.14
N SER A 183 -28.85 -15.99 -4.83
CA SER A 183 -27.98 -17.00 -4.24
C SER A 183 -28.75 -18.23 -3.72
N LEU A 184 -28.15 -19.41 -3.92
CA LEU A 184 -28.61 -20.70 -3.39
C LEU A 184 -27.58 -21.25 -2.41
N SER A 185 -28.01 -21.62 -1.19
CA SER A 185 -27.13 -22.21 -0.18
C SER A 185 -27.73 -23.48 0.40
N ILE A 186 -26.97 -24.58 0.33
CA ILE A 186 -27.26 -25.85 0.98
C ILE A 186 -26.11 -26.13 1.95
N SER A 187 -26.32 -25.89 3.25
CA SER A 187 -25.22 -25.94 4.20
C SER A 187 -25.51 -26.59 5.55
N GLY A 188 -24.63 -27.43 6.10
CA GLY A 188 -24.83 -27.97 7.46
C GLY A 188 -25.99 -28.96 7.59
N ASN A 189 -26.36 -29.66 6.51
CA ASN A 189 -27.43 -30.66 6.50
C ASN A 189 -26.81 -32.07 6.49
N ASN A 190 -26.20 -32.45 7.61
CA ASN A 190 -25.34 -33.64 7.72
C ASN A 190 -26.00 -34.97 7.30
N ALA A 191 -27.32 -35.10 7.33
CA ALA A 191 -28.02 -36.32 6.90
C ALA A 191 -28.24 -36.42 5.37
N LEU A 192 -28.01 -35.35 4.60
CA LEU A 192 -28.09 -35.39 3.14
C LEU A 192 -26.99 -36.27 2.57
N THR A 193 -27.36 -37.24 1.72
CA THR A 193 -26.42 -38.08 0.98
C THR A 193 -26.31 -37.71 -0.50
N SER A 194 -27.32 -36.99 -1.02
CA SER A 194 -27.41 -36.42 -2.36
C SER A 194 -28.19 -35.09 -2.30
N LEU A 195 -28.24 -34.37 -3.43
CA LEU A 195 -29.04 -33.16 -3.60
C LEU A 195 -30.38 -33.44 -4.32
N GLU A 196 -30.87 -34.68 -4.28
CA GLU A 196 -32.17 -35.06 -4.87
C GLU A 196 -33.28 -34.10 -4.39
N GLY A 197 -34.05 -33.62 -5.35
CA GLY A 197 -34.95 -32.47 -5.19
C GLY A 197 -34.45 -31.20 -5.86
N LEU A 198 -33.18 -31.14 -6.29
CA LEU A 198 -32.66 -30.06 -7.15
C LEU A 198 -32.51 -30.47 -8.62
N ASP A 199 -33.03 -31.63 -9.01
CA ASP A 199 -32.88 -32.21 -10.35
C ASP A 199 -33.31 -31.28 -11.48
N SER A 200 -34.29 -30.41 -11.25
CA SER A 200 -34.79 -29.46 -12.25
C SER A 200 -33.95 -28.18 -12.37
N LEU A 201 -33.00 -27.95 -11.45
CA LEU A 201 -32.25 -26.71 -11.35
C LEU A 201 -31.34 -26.53 -12.56
N SER A 202 -31.59 -25.50 -13.36
CA SER A 202 -30.79 -25.18 -14.54
C SER A 202 -29.92 -23.94 -14.39
N PHE A 203 -30.15 -23.07 -13.39
CA PHE A 203 -29.26 -21.93 -13.10
C PHE A 203 -29.36 -21.38 -11.66
N VAL A 204 -28.26 -20.77 -11.20
CA VAL A 204 -28.08 -19.93 -10.02
C VAL A 204 -27.29 -18.68 -10.44
N ALA A 205 -27.95 -17.54 -10.61
CA ALA A 205 -27.34 -16.38 -11.27
C ALA A 205 -26.25 -15.67 -10.43
N GLU A 206 -26.22 -15.89 -9.11
CA GLU A 206 -25.20 -15.36 -8.20
C GLU A 206 -24.37 -16.48 -7.56
N ASN A 207 -24.41 -16.62 -6.23
CA ASN A 207 -23.58 -17.54 -5.47
C ASN A 207 -24.32 -18.86 -5.24
N PHE A 208 -23.70 -19.97 -5.59
CA PHE A 208 -24.12 -21.31 -5.20
C PHE A 208 -23.13 -21.88 -4.16
N ASN A 209 -23.59 -22.04 -2.92
CA ASN A 209 -22.79 -22.59 -1.83
C ASN A 209 -23.32 -23.97 -1.40
N ILE A 210 -22.48 -24.99 -1.52
CA ILE A 210 -22.72 -26.35 -1.04
C ILE A 210 -21.65 -26.64 0.01
N SER A 211 -22.02 -26.58 1.30
CA SER A 211 -21.01 -26.71 2.34
C SER A 211 -21.40 -27.43 3.62
N ASN A 212 -20.42 -27.99 4.33
CA ASN A 212 -20.67 -28.63 5.63
C ASN A 212 -21.76 -29.73 5.56
N ASN A 213 -21.88 -30.47 4.45
CA ASN A 213 -22.82 -31.58 4.32
C ASN A 213 -22.04 -32.90 4.42
N ALA A 214 -21.70 -33.29 5.65
CA ALA A 214 -20.69 -34.33 5.90
C ALA A 214 -20.94 -35.69 5.21
N ASN A 215 -22.20 -36.09 4.99
CA ASN A 215 -22.54 -37.35 4.32
C ASN A 215 -22.86 -37.21 2.82
N LEU A 216 -22.76 -36.00 2.26
CA LEU A 216 -23.04 -35.75 0.84
C LEU A 216 -21.99 -36.44 -0.01
N SER A 217 -22.43 -37.38 -0.86
CA SER A 217 -21.53 -38.27 -1.60
C SER A 217 -21.43 -37.98 -3.09
N ASN A 218 -22.42 -37.27 -3.66
CA ASN A 218 -22.47 -36.93 -5.08
C ASN A 218 -23.27 -35.64 -5.30
N LEU A 219 -23.13 -35.07 -6.50
CA LEU A 219 -23.84 -33.88 -6.95
C LEU A 219 -24.81 -34.17 -8.11
N ASP A 220 -25.19 -35.43 -8.36
CA ASP A 220 -25.86 -35.87 -9.60
C ASP A 220 -27.14 -35.10 -9.94
N ALA A 221 -27.86 -34.62 -8.92
CA ALA A 221 -29.05 -33.78 -9.10
C ALA A 221 -28.76 -32.44 -9.81
N LEU A 222 -27.50 -32.02 -9.91
CA LEU A 222 -27.11 -30.76 -10.56
C LEU A 222 -26.86 -30.87 -12.07
N HIS A 223 -27.08 -32.04 -12.67
CA HIS A 223 -26.77 -32.32 -14.08
C HIS A 223 -27.44 -31.38 -15.10
N ASN A 224 -28.49 -30.63 -14.73
CA ASN A 224 -29.18 -29.69 -15.62
C ASN A 224 -28.58 -28.28 -15.64
N LEU A 225 -27.60 -27.98 -14.78
CA LEU A 225 -26.84 -26.72 -14.85
C LEU A 225 -26.04 -26.64 -16.15
N ASN A 226 -26.08 -25.51 -16.85
CA ASN A 226 -25.45 -25.35 -18.18
C ASN A 226 -24.65 -24.03 -18.32
N TYR A 227 -24.20 -23.67 -19.52
CA TYR A 227 -23.39 -22.46 -19.75
C TYR A 227 -24.03 -21.18 -19.20
N SER A 228 -23.25 -20.36 -18.48
CA SER A 228 -23.70 -19.13 -17.77
C SER A 228 -24.65 -19.36 -16.58
N SER A 229 -24.76 -20.60 -16.10
CA SER A 229 -25.72 -20.95 -15.05
C SER A 229 -25.22 -20.69 -13.64
N VAL A 230 -23.93 -20.46 -13.39
CA VAL A 230 -23.40 -20.20 -12.05
C VAL A 230 -22.31 -19.14 -12.12
N TYR A 231 -22.50 -18.02 -11.41
CA TYR A 231 -21.46 -16.99 -11.32
C TYR A 231 -20.35 -17.44 -10.38
N MET A 232 -20.69 -17.74 -9.12
CA MET A 232 -19.75 -18.23 -8.11
C MET A 232 -20.21 -19.57 -7.56
N LEU A 233 -19.34 -20.58 -7.58
CA LEU A 233 -19.60 -21.91 -7.03
C LEU A 233 -18.61 -22.22 -5.91
N ASN A 234 -19.12 -22.45 -4.71
CA ASN A 234 -18.35 -22.82 -3.53
C ASN A 234 -18.76 -24.22 -3.07
N ILE A 235 -17.82 -25.16 -3.09
CA ILE A 235 -18.00 -26.54 -2.60
C ILE A 235 -16.99 -26.73 -1.47
N ASN A 236 -17.48 -26.64 -0.22
CA ASN A 236 -16.62 -26.63 0.96
C ASN A 236 -17.03 -27.68 2.02
N ASN A 237 -16.10 -28.44 2.61
CA ASN A 237 -16.40 -29.30 3.76
C ASN A 237 -17.53 -30.32 3.49
N ASN A 238 -17.41 -31.06 2.40
CA ASN A 238 -18.28 -32.20 2.08
C ASN A 238 -17.42 -33.48 2.01
N ASP A 239 -16.93 -33.93 3.16
CA ASP A 239 -15.89 -34.98 3.29
C ASP A 239 -16.16 -36.30 2.57
N GLN A 240 -17.42 -36.66 2.30
CA GLN A 240 -17.78 -37.90 1.59
C GLN A 240 -17.95 -37.72 0.08
N LEU A 241 -17.79 -36.51 -0.46
CA LEU A 241 -17.92 -36.22 -1.88
C LEU A 241 -16.70 -36.76 -2.64
N THR A 242 -16.91 -37.71 -3.54
CA THR A 242 -15.81 -38.40 -4.26
C THR A 242 -15.57 -37.91 -5.67
N ASP A 243 -16.55 -37.26 -6.28
CA ASP A 243 -16.45 -36.69 -7.63
C ASP A 243 -17.42 -35.51 -7.79
N LEU A 244 -17.34 -34.83 -8.95
CA LEU A 244 -18.13 -33.67 -9.30
C LEU A 244 -19.04 -33.94 -10.51
N ASN A 245 -19.41 -35.19 -10.80
CA ASN A 245 -20.10 -35.58 -12.06
C ASN A 245 -21.41 -34.81 -12.32
N GLY A 246 -22.10 -34.38 -11.27
CA GLY A 246 -23.26 -33.51 -11.37
C GLY A 246 -23.01 -32.17 -12.08
N LEU A 247 -21.75 -31.74 -12.20
CA LEU A 247 -21.34 -30.47 -12.80
C LEU A 247 -20.88 -30.62 -14.26
N ILE A 248 -20.98 -31.82 -14.84
CA ILE A 248 -20.41 -32.15 -16.17
C ILE A 248 -20.91 -31.26 -17.30
N ASN A 249 -22.07 -30.62 -17.19
CA ASN A 249 -22.63 -29.76 -18.24
C ASN A 249 -22.21 -28.29 -18.11
N LEU A 250 -21.49 -27.91 -17.04
CA LEU A 250 -20.91 -26.58 -16.92
C LEU A 250 -19.75 -26.42 -17.91
N THR A 251 -19.75 -25.29 -18.62
CA THR A 251 -18.69 -24.95 -19.60
C THR A 251 -17.95 -23.67 -19.25
N SER A 252 -18.51 -22.84 -18.36
CA SER A 252 -17.85 -21.66 -17.79
C SER A 252 -18.33 -21.38 -16.38
N ILE A 253 -17.43 -20.85 -15.54
CA ILE A 253 -17.72 -20.32 -14.19
C ILE A 253 -16.87 -19.06 -14.00
N TRP A 254 -17.37 -18.06 -13.29
CA TRP A 254 -16.53 -16.90 -12.94
C TRP A 254 -15.56 -17.30 -11.83
N GLU A 255 -16.08 -17.71 -10.68
CA GLU A 255 -15.25 -18.14 -9.55
C GLU A 255 -15.65 -19.52 -9.04
N LEU A 256 -14.68 -20.43 -9.00
CA LEU A 256 -14.84 -21.78 -8.49
C LEU A 256 -13.91 -22.00 -7.30
N THR A 257 -14.49 -22.23 -6.12
CA THR A 257 -13.74 -22.61 -4.92
C THR A 257 -14.14 -24.03 -4.51
N ILE A 258 -13.15 -24.91 -4.47
CA ILE A 258 -13.26 -26.28 -3.96
C ILE A 258 -12.32 -26.39 -2.78
N SER A 259 -12.88 -26.62 -1.60
CA SER A 259 -12.08 -26.62 -0.39
C SER A 259 -12.51 -27.60 0.69
N GLU A 260 -11.59 -28.17 1.45
CA GLU A 260 -11.93 -29.05 2.58
C GLU A 260 -12.83 -30.23 2.16
N ASN A 261 -12.68 -30.78 0.95
CA ASN A 261 -13.43 -31.96 0.54
C ASN A 261 -12.50 -33.18 0.55
N ASP A 262 -12.38 -33.81 1.72
CA ASP A 262 -11.45 -34.92 1.96
C ASP A 262 -11.68 -36.13 1.04
N GLY A 263 -12.89 -36.33 0.53
CA GLY A 263 -13.23 -37.44 -0.37
C GLY A 263 -12.72 -37.28 -1.80
N LEU A 264 -12.37 -36.06 -2.24
CA LEU A 264 -11.96 -35.79 -3.61
C LEU A 264 -10.51 -36.20 -3.87
N THR A 265 -10.29 -37.06 -4.86
CA THR A 265 -8.95 -37.47 -5.33
C THR A 265 -8.55 -36.83 -6.65
N ASP A 266 -9.53 -36.37 -7.42
CA ASP A 266 -9.39 -35.63 -8.68
C ASP A 266 -10.58 -34.66 -8.85
N LEU A 267 -10.69 -34.02 -10.02
CA LEU A 267 -11.74 -33.05 -10.36
C LEU A 267 -12.70 -33.59 -11.44
N THR A 268 -12.83 -34.92 -11.57
CA THR A 268 -13.72 -35.56 -12.55
C THR A 268 -15.14 -35.03 -12.39
N GLY A 269 -15.77 -34.68 -13.52
CA GLY A 269 -17.05 -33.98 -13.55
C GLY A 269 -16.94 -32.52 -13.93
N LEU A 270 -15.73 -31.94 -14.00
CA LEU A 270 -15.49 -30.60 -14.54
C LEU A 270 -15.03 -30.58 -16.00
N ASN A 271 -15.05 -31.73 -16.68
CA ASN A 271 -14.36 -31.97 -17.97
C ASN A 271 -14.81 -31.07 -19.12
N ASN A 272 -16.01 -30.48 -19.05
CA ASN A 272 -16.51 -29.59 -20.10
C ASN A 272 -16.24 -28.10 -19.80
N LEU A 273 -15.68 -27.78 -18.63
CA LEU A 273 -15.23 -26.41 -18.36
C LEU A 273 -14.14 -26.02 -19.36
N SER A 274 -14.36 -24.87 -19.99
CA SER A 274 -13.42 -24.24 -20.93
C SER A 274 -12.90 -22.90 -20.41
N TYR A 275 -13.64 -22.27 -19.48
CA TYR A 275 -13.30 -20.97 -18.89
C TYR A 275 -13.59 -20.96 -17.39
N VAL A 276 -12.60 -20.58 -16.59
CA VAL A 276 -12.78 -20.19 -15.19
C VAL A 276 -12.03 -18.88 -14.97
N LEU A 277 -12.62 -17.83 -14.40
CA LEU A 277 -11.81 -16.64 -14.09
C LEU A 277 -10.86 -16.96 -12.93
N ASN A 278 -11.42 -17.36 -11.78
CA ASN A 278 -10.66 -17.67 -10.56
C ASN A 278 -10.93 -19.11 -10.13
N LEU A 279 -9.88 -19.92 -10.06
CA LEU A 279 -9.92 -21.29 -9.56
C LEU A 279 -9.15 -21.39 -8.25
N ASN A 280 -9.86 -21.68 -7.16
CA ASN A 280 -9.28 -21.86 -5.83
C ASN A 280 -9.43 -23.33 -5.39
N LEU A 281 -8.30 -24.01 -5.19
CA LEU A 281 -8.22 -25.38 -4.65
C LEU A 281 -7.53 -25.32 -3.29
N LEU A 282 -8.31 -25.40 -2.21
CA LEU A 282 -7.83 -25.10 -0.86
C LEU A 282 -8.08 -26.26 0.10
N ASN A 283 -7.06 -26.80 0.76
CA ASN A 283 -7.23 -27.83 1.80
C ASN A 283 -7.99 -29.08 1.31
N ASN A 284 -7.67 -29.61 0.13
CA ASN A 284 -8.21 -30.90 -0.31
C ASN A 284 -7.11 -31.97 -0.14
N PRO A 285 -7.00 -32.60 1.05
CA PRO A 285 -5.80 -33.35 1.44
C PRO A 285 -5.53 -34.58 0.56
N ASN A 286 -6.59 -35.14 -0.03
CA ASN A 286 -6.52 -36.35 -0.85
C ASN A 286 -6.49 -36.08 -2.36
N LEU A 287 -6.49 -34.81 -2.79
CA LEU A 287 -6.40 -34.45 -4.21
C LEU A 287 -5.00 -34.80 -4.75
N THR A 288 -4.94 -35.66 -5.76
CA THR A 288 -3.68 -36.20 -6.32
C THR A 288 -3.37 -35.69 -7.73
N THR A 289 -4.38 -35.22 -8.45
CA THR A 289 -4.31 -34.79 -9.85
C THR A 289 -5.36 -33.71 -10.11
N LEU A 290 -5.14 -32.90 -11.13
CA LEU A 290 -6.13 -31.96 -11.64
C LEU A 290 -6.96 -32.61 -12.78
N HIS A 291 -6.94 -33.93 -12.91
CA HIS A 291 -7.75 -34.66 -13.87
C HIS A 291 -9.21 -34.22 -13.74
N GLY A 292 -9.79 -33.81 -14.87
CA GLY A 292 -11.13 -33.25 -14.90
C GLY A 292 -11.16 -31.80 -15.36
N ILE A 293 -10.05 -31.08 -15.33
CA ILE A 293 -9.96 -29.72 -15.89
C ILE A 293 -9.02 -29.60 -17.10
N ASN A 294 -8.68 -30.73 -17.72
CA ASN A 294 -7.68 -30.83 -18.79
C ASN A 294 -8.09 -30.11 -20.10
N ASN A 295 -9.37 -29.75 -20.22
CA ASN A 295 -9.95 -29.01 -21.35
C ASN A 295 -10.08 -27.50 -21.07
N LEU A 296 -9.65 -27.02 -19.90
CA LEU A 296 -9.65 -25.59 -19.61
C LEU A 296 -8.74 -24.86 -20.61
N TYR A 297 -9.31 -23.89 -21.30
CA TYR A 297 -8.61 -23.04 -22.24
C TYR A 297 -8.09 -21.77 -21.57
N LEU A 298 -8.84 -21.27 -20.58
CA LEU A 298 -8.62 -19.97 -19.95
C LEU A 298 -8.84 -20.09 -18.44
N ILE A 299 -7.78 -19.77 -17.68
CA ILE A 299 -7.84 -19.48 -16.25
C ILE A 299 -7.20 -18.11 -16.07
N ASP A 300 -7.85 -17.14 -15.44
CA ASP A 300 -7.13 -15.89 -15.14
C ASP A 300 -6.22 -16.10 -13.92
N TYR A 301 -6.74 -16.64 -12.83
CA TYR A 301 -5.98 -16.87 -11.60
C TYR A 301 -6.22 -18.27 -11.03
N LEU A 302 -5.11 -18.97 -10.73
CA LEU A 302 -5.11 -20.26 -10.06
C LEU A 302 -4.49 -20.12 -8.67
N LYS A 303 -5.23 -20.50 -7.62
CA LYS A 303 -4.72 -20.60 -6.25
C LYS A 303 -4.80 -22.06 -5.77
N ILE A 304 -3.67 -22.59 -5.31
CA ILE A 304 -3.56 -23.94 -4.73
C ILE A 304 -2.93 -23.83 -3.35
N TYR A 305 -3.60 -24.37 -2.34
CA TYR A 305 -3.07 -24.49 -0.97
C TYR A 305 -3.61 -25.76 -0.30
N GLY A 306 -2.84 -26.39 0.58
CA GLY A 306 -3.33 -27.51 1.39
C GLY A 306 -3.70 -28.77 0.57
N CYS A 307 -3.05 -28.99 -0.57
CA CYS A 307 -3.22 -30.17 -1.42
C CYS A 307 -1.91 -30.99 -1.44
N PRO A 308 -1.54 -31.67 -0.32
CA PRO A 308 -0.22 -32.27 -0.14
C PRO A 308 0.09 -33.46 -1.04
N LEU A 309 -0.94 -34.09 -1.64
CA LEU A 309 -0.77 -35.21 -2.56
C LEU A 309 -0.72 -34.78 -4.04
N LEU A 310 -1.04 -33.53 -4.37
CA LEU A 310 -0.97 -32.99 -5.73
C LEU A 310 0.49 -32.61 -6.04
N GLN A 311 1.12 -33.33 -6.97
CA GLN A 311 2.57 -33.21 -7.23
C GLN A 311 2.93 -32.23 -8.35
N ASP A 312 2.10 -32.12 -9.38
CA ASP A 312 2.37 -31.29 -10.55
C ASP A 312 1.09 -30.71 -11.17
N LEU A 313 1.24 -29.96 -12.26
CA LEU A 313 0.17 -29.29 -12.99
C LEU A 313 -0.01 -29.85 -14.41
N SER A 314 0.40 -31.10 -14.67
CA SER A 314 0.48 -31.65 -16.05
C SER A 314 -0.85 -31.61 -16.79
N ASP A 315 -1.96 -31.76 -16.07
CA ASP A 315 -3.32 -31.67 -16.62
C ASP A 315 -3.63 -30.27 -17.21
N LEU A 316 -2.83 -29.25 -16.93
CA LEU A 316 -2.98 -27.90 -17.48
C LEU A 316 -2.23 -27.67 -18.81
N GLU A 317 -1.65 -28.70 -19.43
CA GLU A 317 -0.85 -28.59 -20.67
C GLU A 317 -1.56 -27.87 -21.85
N ASN A 318 -2.91 -27.92 -21.87
CA ASN A 318 -3.74 -27.32 -22.92
C ASN A 318 -4.11 -25.85 -22.64
N LEU A 319 -3.82 -25.34 -21.45
CA LEU A 319 -4.19 -24.00 -21.02
C LEU A 319 -3.51 -22.96 -21.92
N GLN A 320 -4.30 -22.06 -22.52
CA GLN A 320 -3.78 -21.02 -23.43
C GLN A 320 -3.64 -19.66 -22.76
N ASN A 321 -4.28 -19.47 -21.61
CA ASN A 321 -4.17 -18.23 -20.84
C ASN A 321 -4.13 -18.55 -19.36
N LEU A 322 -3.12 -18.00 -18.70
CA LEU A 322 -2.97 -17.89 -17.27
C LEU A 322 -2.50 -16.46 -17.01
N LYS A 323 -3.15 -15.72 -16.11
CA LYS A 323 -2.63 -14.41 -15.68
C LYS A 323 -1.73 -14.56 -14.47
N GLY A 324 -2.15 -15.29 -13.45
CA GLY A 324 -1.38 -15.46 -12.23
C GLY A 324 -1.57 -16.80 -11.55
N LEU A 325 -0.58 -17.16 -10.73
CA LEU A 325 -0.52 -18.42 -10.00
C LEU A 325 -0.15 -18.12 -8.55
N THR A 326 -0.88 -18.71 -7.60
CA THR A 326 -0.50 -18.70 -6.19
C THR A 326 -0.44 -20.14 -5.68
N ILE A 327 0.73 -20.53 -5.18
CA ILE A 327 0.93 -21.80 -4.48
C ILE A 327 1.31 -21.46 -3.06
N GLY A 328 0.46 -21.84 -2.11
CA GLY A 328 0.68 -21.49 -0.70
C GLY A 328 -0.33 -20.51 -0.10
N ASP A 329 -0.15 -20.22 1.19
CA ASP A 329 -0.90 -19.20 1.92
C ASP A 329 -0.14 -18.72 3.16
N ASN A 330 0.11 -17.40 3.26
CA ASN A 330 0.82 -16.78 4.40
C ASN A 330 0.05 -16.80 5.74
N SER A 331 -1.24 -17.16 5.75
CA SER A 331 -2.04 -17.26 6.97
C SER A 331 -1.98 -18.63 7.64
N LEU A 332 -1.42 -19.64 6.96
CA LEU A 332 -1.47 -21.05 7.39
C LEU A 332 -0.07 -21.71 7.37
N PRO A 333 0.17 -22.83 8.07
CA PRO A 333 1.50 -23.45 8.13
C PRO A 333 2.03 -23.88 6.76
N ALA A 334 3.35 -23.98 6.64
CA ALA A 334 3.98 -24.54 5.45
C ALA A 334 3.57 -25.99 5.25
N MET A 335 3.29 -26.37 4.01
CA MET A 335 2.80 -27.71 3.65
C MET A 335 3.59 -28.30 2.48
N PRO A 336 3.86 -29.62 2.47
CA PRO A 336 4.28 -30.31 1.26
C PRO A 336 3.16 -30.27 0.21
N GLY A 337 3.49 -30.51 -1.06
CA GLY A 337 2.52 -30.46 -2.16
C GLY A 337 3.21 -30.45 -3.51
N ILE A 338 2.83 -29.50 -4.37
CA ILE A 338 3.40 -29.30 -5.70
C ILE A 338 4.92 -29.30 -5.63
N THR A 339 5.55 -30.14 -6.45
CA THR A 339 7.01 -30.23 -6.62
C THR A 339 7.47 -29.85 -8.03
N SER A 340 6.55 -29.71 -8.99
CA SER A 340 6.85 -29.27 -10.35
C SER A 340 5.71 -28.44 -10.94
N LEU A 341 6.06 -27.42 -11.74
CA LEU A 341 5.10 -26.66 -12.53
C LEU A 341 4.91 -27.21 -13.96
N HIS A 342 5.26 -28.48 -14.20
CA HIS A 342 5.02 -29.15 -15.48
C HIS A 342 3.57 -28.96 -15.92
N GLY A 343 3.35 -28.60 -17.20
CA GLY A 343 2.05 -28.18 -17.75
C GLY A 343 1.99 -26.69 -18.09
N LEU A 344 2.92 -25.86 -17.59
CA LEU A 344 2.98 -24.41 -17.86
C LEU A 344 4.05 -24.00 -18.89
N GLU A 345 4.66 -24.94 -19.62
CA GLU A 345 5.78 -24.69 -20.53
C GLU A 345 5.45 -23.76 -21.70
N ASN A 346 4.17 -23.70 -22.09
CA ASN A 346 3.74 -22.99 -23.30
C ASN A 346 3.60 -21.47 -23.08
N PHE A 347 3.68 -20.99 -21.85
CA PHE A 347 3.53 -19.57 -21.55
C PHE A 347 4.82 -18.79 -21.84
N THR A 348 4.67 -17.67 -22.56
CA THR A 348 5.73 -16.68 -22.76
C THR A 348 5.49 -15.39 -21.97
N GLU A 349 4.27 -15.19 -21.51
CA GLU A 349 3.81 -14.02 -20.76
C GLU A 349 2.79 -14.45 -19.71
N LEU A 350 2.91 -13.89 -18.51
CA LEU A 350 1.85 -13.88 -17.50
C LEU A 350 1.61 -12.42 -17.07
N THR A 351 0.40 -11.91 -17.24
CA THR A 351 0.10 -10.49 -16.91
C THR A 351 -0.07 -10.23 -15.41
N GLY A 352 -0.41 -11.26 -14.65
CA GLY A 352 -0.52 -11.25 -13.19
C GLY A 352 0.74 -11.79 -12.52
N SER A 353 0.68 -11.93 -11.19
CA SER A 353 1.82 -12.37 -10.38
C SER A 353 1.89 -13.88 -10.21
N ILE A 354 3.10 -14.38 -10.02
CA ILE A 354 3.36 -15.71 -9.45
C ILE A 354 3.77 -15.53 -7.99
N ASN A 355 3.04 -16.18 -7.08
CA ASN A 355 3.29 -16.11 -5.64
C ASN A 355 3.53 -17.51 -5.07
N PHE A 356 4.66 -17.70 -4.40
CA PHE A 356 5.00 -18.89 -3.63
C PHE A 356 5.03 -18.51 -2.15
N GLN A 357 4.14 -19.08 -1.34
CA GLN A 357 3.90 -18.65 0.04
C GLN A 357 3.96 -19.83 0.99
N ARG A 358 4.96 -19.90 1.86
CA ARG A 358 5.14 -21.02 2.81
C ARG A 358 5.15 -22.39 2.12
N VAL A 359 5.81 -22.50 0.99
CA VAL A 359 5.97 -23.79 0.33
C VAL A 359 6.95 -24.65 1.13
N GLY A 360 6.53 -25.86 1.52
CA GLY A 360 7.33 -26.75 2.36
C GLY A 360 8.31 -27.67 1.62
N ASN A 361 8.24 -27.75 0.29
CA ASN A 361 9.13 -28.53 -0.56
C ASN A 361 9.75 -27.64 -1.65
N PRO A 362 10.96 -27.95 -2.18
CA PRO A 362 11.45 -27.32 -3.40
C PRO A 362 10.47 -27.56 -4.56
N ILE A 363 10.17 -26.50 -5.31
CA ILE A 363 9.37 -26.58 -6.54
C ILE A 363 10.31 -26.42 -7.73
N ASP A 364 10.29 -27.37 -8.65
CA ASP A 364 10.88 -27.21 -9.97
C ASP A 364 10.01 -26.27 -10.82
N ILE A 365 10.49 -25.05 -11.02
CA ILE A 365 9.84 -24.03 -11.83
C ILE A 365 10.40 -23.97 -13.27
N SER A 366 11.09 -25.01 -13.76
CA SER A 366 11.66 -25.04 -15.11
C SER A 366 10.64 -24.78 -16.21
N ALA A 367 9.37 -25.12 -15.99
CA ALA A 367 8.28 -24.85 -16.92
C ALA A 367 8.10 -23.36 -17.22
N LEU A 368 8.57 -22.47 -16.33
CA LEU A 368 8.49 -21.01 -16.49
C LEU A 368 9.64 -20.44 -17.32
N SER A 369 10.56 -21.26 -17.83
CA SER A 369 11.78 -20.76 -18.49
C SER A 369 11.52 -20.01 -19.80
N ASN A 370 10.34 -20.15 -20.40
CA ASN A 370 9.98 -19.46 -21.63
C ASN A 370 9.39 -18.06 -21.39
N LEU A 371 9.15 -17.68 -20.13
CA LEU A 371 8.60 -16.36 -19.81
C LEU A 371 9.61 -15.26 -20.13
N THR A 372 9.16 -14.28 -20.91
CA THR A 372 9.86 -13.01 -21.13
C THR A 372 9.20 -11.85 -20.40
N GLN A 373 7.92 -11.99 -20.02
CA GLN A 373 7.19 -10.98 -19.26
C GLN A 373 6.39 -11.62 -18.12
N LEU A 374 6.41 -10.94 -16.97
CA LEU A 374 5.64 -11.31 -15.78
C LEU A 374 4.96 -10.07 -15.17
N GLY A 375 3.78 -10.26 -14.57
CA GLY A 375 3.15 -9.27 -13.72
C GLY A 375 4.05 -8.99 -12.52
N GLY A 376 4.16 -9.91 -11.58
CA GLY A 376 5.09 -9.82 -10.45
C GLY A 376 5.55 -11.19 -9.97
N ILE A 377 6.54 -11.23 -9.11
CA ILE A 377 6.93 -12.46 -8.42
C ILE A 377 7.06 -12.21 -6.92
N ALA A 378 6.46 -13.11 -6.14
CA ALA A 378 6.63 -13.17 -4.70
C ALA A 378 7.09 -14.57 -4.28
N VAL A 379 8.16 -14.65 -3.51
CA VAL A 379 8.61 -15.86 -2.81
C VAL A 379 8.70 -15.49 -1.33
N GLU A 380 7.83 -16.07 -0.52
CA GLU A 380 7.60 -15.64 0.85
C GLU A 380 7.58 -16.81 1.83
N GLU A 381 8.36 -16.71 2.89
CA GLU A 381 8.37 -17.67 4.01
C GLU A 381 8.58 -19.15 3.57
N CYS A 382 9.23 -19.38 2.43
CA CYS A 382 9.61 -20.71 1.97
C CYS A 382 10.76 -21.24 2.84
N THR A 383 10.68 -22.52 3.25
CA THR A 383 11.64 -23.09 4.20
C THR A 383 12.77 -23.89 3.54
N GLU A 384 12.55 -24.31 2.30
CA GLU A 384 13.48 -25.11 1.52
C GLU A 384 14.13 -24.27 0.41
N TYR A 385 15.26 -24.74 -0.11
CA TYR A 385 15.94 -24.09 -1.23
C TYR A 385 14.99 -23.91 -2.42
N PHE A 386 14.94 -22.69 -2.96
CA PHE A 386 14.03 -22.31 -4.03
C PHE A 386 14.84 -21.73 -5.20
N ASP A 387 14.97 -22.49 -6.28
CA ASP A 387 15.78 -22.10 -7.44
C ASP A 387 15.02 -21.15 -8.37
N LEU A 388 15.46 -19.89 -8.47
CA LEU A 388 14.91 -18.92 -9.41
C LEU A 388 15.61 -18.88 -10.77
N SER A 389 16.65 -19.67 -10.99
CA SER A 389 17.42 -19.66 -12.25
C SER A 389 16.59 -19.90 -13.52
N PRO A 390 15.45 -20.63 -13.50
CA PRO A 390 14.59 -20.73 -14.68
C PRO A 390 14.03 -19.38 -15.15
N LEU A 391 13.95 -18.37 -14.29
CA LEU A 391 13.39 -17.05 -14.61
C LEU A 391 14.38 -16.10 -15.31
N ASN A 392 15.53 -16.61 -15.75
CA ASN A 392 16.57 -15.81 -16.40
C ASN A 392 16.16 -15.15 -17.72
N ASN A 393 15.15 -15.69 -18.40
CA ASN A 393 14.68 -15.14 -19.68
C ASN A 393 13.71 -13.96 -19.53
N LEU A 394 13.30 -13.61 -18.31
CA LEU A 394 12.44 -12.46 -18.07
C LEU A 394 13.14 -11.16 -18.51
N GLU A 395 12.48 -10.39 -19.36
CA GLU A 395 12.91 -9.08 -19.84
C GLU A 395 12.19 -7.94 -19.11
N THR A 396 10.94 -8.18 -18.67
CA THR A 396 10.09 -7.19 -17.97
C THR A 396 9.30 -7.80 -16.81
N ILE A 397 9.29 -7.10 -15.67
CA ILE A 397 8.38 -7.35 -14.53
C ILE A 397 7.60 -6.08 -14.20
N ASN A 398 6.27 -6.16 -14.12
CA ASN A 398 5.39 -4.98 -14.04
C ASN A 398 5.00 -4.54 -12.61
N TYR A 399 4.91 -5.47 -11.66
CA TYR A 399 4.32 -5.28 -10.32
C TYR A 399 5.33 -5.46 -9.19
N GLY A 400 6.52 -5.99 -9.48
CA GLY A 400 7.62 -6.07 -8.51
C GLY A 400 8.18 -7.46 -8.31
N ILE A 401 9.28 -7.50 -7.57
CA ILE A 401 9.95 -8.70 -7.08
C ILE A 401 9.96 -8.61 -5.56
N HIS A 402 9.36 -9.59 -4.91
CA HIS A 402 9.29 -9.71 -3.45
C HIS A 402 9.92 -11.02 -3.00
N LEU A 403 11.08 -10.96 -2.36
CA LEU A 403 11.80 -12.10 -1.80
C LEU A 403 11.84 -11.89 -0.29
N LEU A 404 10.90 -12.51 0.43
CA LEU A 404 10.60 -12.17 1.83
C LEU A 404 10.74 -13.37 2.76
N ASN A 405 11.58 -13.25 3.79
CA ASN A 405 11.67 -14.18 4.92
C ASN A 405 11.92 -15.65 4.51
N ASN A 406 12.62 -15.88 3.40
CA ASN A 406 12.91 -17.24 2.93
C ASN A 406 14.14 -17.81 3.63
N LYS A 407 14.06 -19.11 3.96
CA LYS A 407 15.18 -19.89 4.49
C LYS A 407 15.78 -20.74 3.39
N ASN A 408 17.07 -21.00 3.48
CA ASN A 408 17.87 -21.68 2.47
C ASN A 408 17.82 -21.04 1.08
N PHE A 409 17.54 -19.73 1.02
CA PHE A 409 17.51 -18.98 -0.22
C PHE A 409 18.90 -18.40 -0.49
N SER A 410 19.84 -19.25 -0.93
CA SER A 410 21.21 -18.85 -1.25
C SER A 410 21.29 -18.11 -2.58
N ASN A 411 22.46 -17.52 -2.87
CA ASN A 411 22.73 -16.75 -4.09
C ASN A 411 22.16 -17.43 -5.34
N PHE A 412 21.26 -16.72 -6.03
CA PHE A 412 20.47 -17.26 -7.14
C PHE A 412 20.84 -16.54 -8.44
N PRO A 413 21.27 -17.25 -9.49
CA PRO A 413 21.53 -16.64 -10.80
C PRO A 413 20.20 -16.51 -11.55
N ALA A 414 19.34 -15.58 -11.15
CA ALA A 414 18.07 -15.29 -11.82
C ALA A 414 18.07 -13.88 -12.42
N PHE A 415 17.04 -13.55 -13.22
CA PHE A 415 16.79 -12.19 -13.75
C PHE A 415 17.89 -11.60 -14.63
N ASN A 416 18.87 -12.39 -15.09
CA ASN A 416 20.00 -11.88 -15.87
C ASN A 416 19.61 -11.12 -17.15
N ASN A 417 18.46 -11.41 -17.78
CA ASN A 417 17.98 -10.66 -18.96
C ASN A 417 16.98 -9.53 -18.62
N LEU A 418 16.70 -9.30 -17.33
CA LEU A 418 15.71 -8.34 -16.89
C LEU A 418 16.24 -6.92 -17.14
N THR A 419 15.55 -6.17 -17.98
CA THR A 419 15.92 -4.79 -18.33
C THR A 419 15.00 -3.76 -17.68
N THR A 420 13.73 -4.13 -17.47
CA THR A 420 12.70 -3.21 -16.96
C THR A 420 11.99 -3.80 -15.75
N LEU A 421 12.05 -3.10 -14.61
CA LEU A 421 11.28 -3.42 -13.40
C LEU A 421 10.36 -2.24 -13.06
N LYS A 422 9.06 -2.37 -13.32
CA LYS A 422 8.10 -1.27 -13.04
C LYS A 422 7.58 -1.24 -11.60
N GLY A 423 7.85 -2.28 -10.84
CA GLY A 423 7.44 -2.40 -9.44
C GLY A 423 8.60 -2.26 -8.46
N PRO A 424 8.35 -2.51 -7.16
CA PRO A 424 9.41 -2.55 -6.16
C PRO A 424 10.32 -3.77 -6.33
N LEU A 425 11.56 -3.62 -5.87
CA LEU A 425 12.50 -4.70 -5.60
C LEU A 425 12.65 -4.80 -4.09
N GLU A 426 12.06 -5.84 -3.48
CA GLU A 426 12.13 -6.08 -2.05
C GLU A 426 12.85 -7.39 -1.75
N ILE A 427 13.97 -7.30 -1.06
CA ILE A 427 14.76 -8.44 -0.61
C ILE A 427 14.90 -8.30 0.91
N THR A 428 14.01 -8.95 1.66
CA THR A 428 13.90 -8.76 3.10
C THR A 428 13.92 -10.07 3.86
N GLY A 429 14.76 -10.18 4.90
CA GLY A 429 14.70 -11.32 5.83
C GLY A 429 15.20 -12.65 5.26
N ASN A 430 15.95 -12.63 4.15
CA ASN A 430 16.52 -13.85 3.57
C ASN A 430 17.90 -14.07 4.17
N THR A 431 17.96 -14.89 5.22
CA THR A 431 19.16 -14.98 6.07
C THR A 431 20.34 -15.67 5.40
N ASP A 432 20.12 -16.46 4.34
CA ASP A 432 21.18 -17.26 3.69
C ASP A 432 21.72 -16.64 2.38
N ILE A 433 21.23 -15.45 2.00
CA ILE A 433 21.81 -14.70 0.87
C ILE A 433 23.12 -14.07 1.34
N THR A 434 24.23 -14.39 0.68
CA THR A 434 25.53 -13.76 0.97
C THR A 434 25.91 -12.69 -0.04
N GLU A 435 25.38 -12.79 -1.26
CA GLU A 435 25.61 -11.83 -2.35
C GLU A 435 24.34 -11.68 -3.21
N LEU A 436 24.15 -10.50 -3.81
CA LEU A 436 23.06 -10.23 -4.74
C LEU A 436 23.62 -10.07 -6.15
N THR A 437 23.24 -10.99 -7.05
CA THR A 437 23.59 -10.97 -8.48
C THR A 437 22.36 -11.18 -9.34
N GLY A 438 22.45 -10.91 -10.64
CA GLY A 438 21.40 -11.19 -11.62
C GLY A 438 20.51 -9.99 -11.95
N PHE A 439 20.77 -8.83 -11.36
CA PHE A 439 20.02 -7.59 -11.62
C PHE A 439 20.83 -6.57 -12.43
N GLU A 440 21.94 -6.99 -13.02
CA GLU A 440 22.94 -6.08 -13.61
C GLU A 440 22.41 -5.35 -14.84
N ASN A 441 21.48 -5.96 -15.58
CA ASN A 441 20.95 -5.42 -16.83
C ASN A 441 19.73 -4.51 -16.67
N ILE A 442 19.24 -4.31 -15.44
CA ILE A 442 18.11 -3.41 -15.19
C ILE A 442 18.54 -1.97 -15.46
N THR A 443 17.76 -1.25 -16.27
CA THR A 443 18.02 0.16 -16.62
C THR A 443 17.05 1.14 -15.96
N SER A 444 15.87 0.68 -15.54
CA SER A 444 14.87 1.52 -14.89
C SER A 444 14.08 0.76 -13.84
N ILE A 445 13.91 1.40 -12.67
CA ILE A 445 13.05 0.94 -11.57
C ILE A 445 12.02 2.02 -11.27
N THR A 446 10.73 1.76 -11.55
CA THR A 446 9.65 2.71 -11.22
C THR A 446 9.00 2.45 -9.85
N GLY A 447 9.61 1.58 -9.05
CA GLY A 447 9.26 1.35 -7.65
C GLY A 447 10.41 1.71 -6.70
N LYS A 448 10.37 1.13 -5.51
CA LYS A 448 11.44 1.23 -4.51
C LYS A 448 12.44 0.09 -4.61
N VAL A 449 13.64 0.30 -4.08
CA VAL A 449 14.66 -0.73 -3.85
C VAL A 449 14.84 -0.88 -2.34
N ASN A 450 14.53 -2.05 -1.80
CA ASN A 450 14.50 -2.27 -0.35
C ASN A 450 15.21 -3.57 0.01
N ILE A 451 16.39 -3.45 0.62
CA ILE A 451 17.25 -4.56 1.03
C ILE A 451 17.39 -4.51 2.55
N ARG A 452 16.67 -5.41 3.24
CA ARG A 452 16.59 -5.37 4.70
C ARG A 452 16.79 -6.71 5.38
N ASN A 453 17.35 -6.70 6.58
CA ASN A 453 17.36 -7.88 7.45
C ASN A 453 17.94 -9.15 6.78
N ASN A 454 18.85 -9.02 5.82
CA ASN A 454 19.54 -10.17 5.23
C ASN A 454 20.84 -10.37 6.01
N SER A 455 20.79 -11.16 7.08
CA SER A 455 21.84 -11.19 8.11
C SER A 455 23.20 -11.61 7.58
N ASP A 456 23.25 -12.52 6.61
CA ASP A 456 24.49 -13.09 6.09
C ASP A 456 24.95 -12.40 4.79
N LEU A 457 24.23 -11.37 4.34
CA LEU A 457 24.57 -10.58 3.16
C LEU A 457 25.87 -9.82 3.42
N GLN A 458 26.91 -10.12 2.66
CA GLN A 458 28.25 -9.54 2.84
C GLN A 458 28.54 -8.43 1.84
N ILE A 459 28.08 -8.60 0.60
CA ILE A 459 28.37 -7.69 -0.49
C ILE A 459 27.09 -7.38 -1.25
N ILE A 460 26.88 -6.10 -1.52
CA ILE A 460 25.93 -5.64 -2.52
C ILE A 460 26.74 -5.04 -3.66
N ASP A 461 26.65 -5.65 -4.84
CA ASP A 461 27.21 -5.14 -6.10
C ASP A 461 26.19 -5.41 -7.22
N PHE A 462 25.16 -4.54 -7.30
CA PHE A 462 24.04 -4.77 -8.20
C PHE A 462 23.38 -3.46 -8.66
N LEU A 463 22.59 -3.55 -9.75
CA LEU A 463 21.93 -2.41 -10.42
C LEU A 463 22.88 -1.33 -10.99
N PRO A 464 24.04 -1.66 -11.58
CA PRO A 464 24.97 -0.66 -12.10
C PRO A 464 24.38 0.17 -13.25
N ASN A 465 23.42 -0.39 -14.00
CA ASN A 465 22.86 0.25 -15.20
C ASN A 465 21.58 1.05 -14.96
N VAL A 466 21.09 1.12 -13.72
CA VAL A 466 19.85 1.85 -13.41
C VAL A 466 20.07 3.36 -13.55
N ASP A 467 19.30 4.02 -14.41
CA ASP A 467 19.36 5.47 -14.62
C ASP A 467 18.64 6.26 -13.53
N SER A 468 17.56 5.70 -12.98
CA SER A 468 16.76 6.32 -11.92
C SER A 468 15.91 5.31 -11.15
N VAL A 469 15.65 5.62 -9.89
CA VAL A 469 14.69 4.93 -9.03
C VAL A 469 13.61 5.94 -8.65
N THR A 470 12.36 5.73 -9.04
CA THR A 470 11.30 6.72 -8.72
C THR A 470 10.79 6.61 -7.29
N GLY A 471 11.03 5.48 -6.62
CA GLY A 471 10.74 5.28 -5.21
C GLY A 471 11.94 5.51 -4.29
N GLU A 472 11.85 4.94 -3.09
CA GLU A 472 12.92 4.95 -2.08
C GLU A 472 14.01 3.90 -2.36
N VAL A 473 15.22 4.17 -1.87
CA VAL A 473 16.34 3.23 -1.83
C VAL A 473 16.72 3.03 -0.37
N ILE A 474 16.50 1.82 0.14
CA ILE A 474 16.74 1.46 1.54
C ILE A 474 17.67 0.25 1.61
N VAL A 475 18.80 0.42 2.29
CA VAL A 475 19.75 -0.64 2.66
C VAL A 475 19.88 -0.64 4.17
N ARG A 476 19.21 -1.58 4.85
CA ARG A 476 19.10 -1.52 6.30
C ARG A 476 19.17 -2.86 7.02
N ASP A 477 19.74 -2.88 8.22
CA ASP A 477 19.73 -4.07 9.08
C ASP A 477 20.40 -5.30 8.42
N ASN A 478 21.43 -5.10 7.58
CA ASN A 478 22.21 -6.19 6.97
C ASN A 478 23.53 -6.33 7.74
N SER A 479 23.50 -7.10 8.82
CA SER A 479 24.55 -7.09 9.86
C SER A 479 25.95 -7.50 9.40
N GLN A 480 26.08 -8.32 8.35
CA GLN A 480 27.37 -8.77 7.81
C GLN A 480 27.82 -7.99 6.56
N LEU A 481 27.05 -6.97 6.15
CA LEU A 481 27.34 -6.21 4.94
C LEU A 481 28.60 -5.39 5.13
N THR A 482 29.67 -5.71 4.39
CA THR A 482 30.95 -5.01 4.45
C THR A 482 31.11 -3.97 3.35
N GLU A 483 30.50 -4.23 2.19
CA GLU A 483 30.62 -3.39 0.99
C GLU A 483 29.26 -3.19 0.32
N ALA A 484 28.93 -1.95 0.02
CA ALA A 484 27.69 -1.57 -0.66
C ALA A 484 28.00 -0.71 -1.89
N THR A 485 28.07 -1.34 -3.06
CA THR A 485 28.12 -0.71 -4.39
C THR A 485 26.76 -0.84 -5.06
N LEU A 486 26.02 0.26 -5.18
CA LEU A 486 24.67 0.26 -5.74
C LEU A 486 24.49 1.44 -6.70
N LEU A 487 23.74 1.22 -7.80
CA LEU A 487 23.17 2.31 -8.61
C LEU A 487 24.19 3.21 -9.34
N GLU A 488 25.31 2.67 -9.83
CA GLU A 488 26.44 3.41 -10.44
C GLU A 488 26.07 4.48 -11.48
N ASN A 489 24.98 4.24 -12.23
CA ASN A 489 24.50 5.15 -13.27
C ASN A 489 23.32 6.03 -12.85
N ALA A 490 22.78 5.84 -11.64
CA ALA A 490 21.57 6.50 -11.21
C ALA A 490 21.82 7.99 -10.99
N LYS A 491 20.94 8.81 -11.58
CA LYS A 491 20.99 10.27 -11.46
C LYS A 491 19.96 10.81 -10.49
N TYR A 492 18.94 10.02 -10.18
CA TYR A 492 17.76 10.48 -9.49
C TYR A 492 17.15 9.36 -8.64
N ILE A 493 16.85 9.72 -7.39
CA ILE A 493 16.03 8.94 -6.46
C ILE A 493 14.79 9.78 -6.11
N GLY A 494 13.60 9.30 -6.47
CA GLY A 494 12.33 10.01 -6.24
C GLY A 494 11.80 9.91 -4.81
N GLY A 495 12.37 9.03 -3.98
CA GLY A 495 12.06 8.89 -2.56
C GLY A 495 13.27 9.14 -1.66
N GLN A 496 13.24 8.53 -0.48
CA GLN A 496 14.36 8.58 0.47
C GLN A 496 15.53 7.69 0.04
N LEU A 497 16.74 8.07 0.45
CA LEU A 497 17.93 7.22 0.45
C LEU A 497 18.32 6.94 1.90
N GLU A 498 18.23 5.69 2.34
CA GLU A 498 18.57 5.25 3.70
C GLU A 498 19.61 4.12 3.66
N ILE A 499 20.77 4.36 4.29
CA ILE A 499 21.79 3.34 4.57
C ILE A 499 21.97 3.29 6.09
N ARG A 500 21.43 2.26 6.73
CA ARG A 500 21.31 2.24 8.19
C ARG A 500 21.47 0.88 8.85
N TYR A 501 22.03 0.80 10.06
CA TYR A 501 22.17 -0.47 10.80
C TYR A 501 22.91 -1.55 10.00
N ASN A 502 23.94 -1.17 9.23
CA ASN A 502 24.84 -2.12 8.58
C ASN A 502 26.17 -2.08 9.34
N GLU A 503 26.24 -2.79 10.46
CA GLU A 503 27.29 -2.64 11.48
C GLU A 503 28.72 -2.88 10.94
N GLU A 504 28.85 -3.80 9.97
CA GLU A 504 30.13 -4.19 9.37
C GLU A 504 30.52 -3.35 8.13
N LEU A 505 29.67 -2.41 7.71
CA LEU A 505 29.84 -1.67 6.46
C LEU A 505 31.06 -0.74 6.53
N LEU A 506 32.04 -0.95 5.64
CA LEU A 506 33.28 -0.18 5.61
C LEU A 506 33.21 1.01 4.65
N THR A 507 32.54 0.84 3.51
CA THR A 507 32.49 1.81 2.41
C THR A 507 31.16 1.76 1.67
N ILE A 508 30.73 2.93 1.17
CA ILE A 508 29.57 3.10 0.29
C ILE A 508 30.08 3.58 -1.08
N ALA A 509 29.63 2.94 -2.15
CA ALA A 509 29.96 3.26 -3.54
C ALA A 509 28.75 3.12 -4.47
N GLY A 510 28.90 3.54 -5.72
CA GLY A 510 27.89 3.41 -6.75
C GLY A 510 26.94 4.62 -6.85
N PHE A 511 27.10 5.66 -6.05
CA PHE A 511 26.25 6.87 -6.15
C PHE A 511 26.97 8.03 -6.84
N GLU A 512 28.01 7.76 -7.62
CA GLU A 512 28.90 8.79 -8.17
C GLU A 512 28.21 9.74 -9.16
N LYS A 513 27.11 9.30 -9.78
CA LYS A 513 26.32 10.11 -10.73
C LYS A 513 25.01 10.63 -10.17
N LEU A 514 24.72 10.35 -8.89
CA LEU A 514 23.46 10.73 -8.28
C LEU A 514 23.39 12.25 -8.16
N ASN A 515 22.44 12.90 -8.84
CA ASN A 515 22.28 14.35 -8.83
C ASN A 515 21.22 14.84 -7.85
N MET A 516 20.19 14.04 -7.59
CA MET A 516 19.04 14.48 -6.80
C MET A 516 18.40 13.34 -6.01
N VAL A 517 18.07 13.66 -4.76
CA VAL A 517 17.19 12.86 -3.89
C VAL A 517 15.98 13.72 -3.54
N GLU A 518 14.77 13.29 -3.92
CA GLU A 518 13.54 14.02 -3.60
C GLU A 518 13.06 13.82 -2.16
N GLY A 519 13.39 12.69 -1.55
CA GLY A 519 13.08 12.43 -0.15
C GLY A 519 14.22 12.79 0.80
N ASP A 520 14.24 12.09 1.93
CA ASP A 520 15.24 12.25 2.98
C ASP A 520 16.52 11.47 2.65
N PHE A 521 17.65 11.94 3.18
CA PHE A 521 18.96 11.32 3.03
C PHE A 521 19.50 10.91 4.41
N ASN A 522 19.70 9.62 4.61
CA ASN A 522 20.05 9.05 5.92
C ASN A 522 21.23 8.09 5.82
N ILE A 523 22.33 8.41 6.50
CA ILE A 523 23.44 7.49 6.75
C ILE A 523 23.66 7.43 8.25
N MET A 524 23.18 6.36 8.89
CA MET A 524 23.26 6.26 10.35
C MET A 524 23.47 4.85 10.85
N LEU A 525 24.12 4.68 12.00
CA LEU A 525 24.33 3.37 12.63
C LEU A 525 25.08 2.39 11.70
N ASN A 526 26.07 2.88 10.94
CA ASN A 526 27.00 2.05 10.18
C ASN A 526 28.36 2.12 10.89
N LEU A 527 28.51 1.32 11.95
CA LEU A 527 29.53 1.53 12.98
C LEU A 527 30.98 1.49 12.45
N LYS A 528 31.25 0.70 11.41
CA LYS A 528 32.58 0.59 10.79
C LYS A 528 32.79 1.48 9.55
N LEU A 529 31.82 2.32 9.20
CA LEU A 529 31.92 3.17 8.01
C LEU A 529 32.99 4.23 8.23
N VAL A 530 34.06 4.19 7.43
CA VAL A 530 35.25 5.02 7.68
C VAL A 530 35.16 6.40 7.01
N ASN A 531 34.55 6.46 5.82
CA ASN A 531 34.43 7.68 5.04
C ASN A 531 33.14 7.70 4.20
N ILE A 532 32.73 8.90 3.80
CA ILE A 532 31.66 9.12 2.82
C ILE A 532 32.24 9.95 1.67
N SER A 533 32.52 9.31 0.53
CA SER A 533 33.19 9.96 -0.62
C SER A 533 32.46 9.83 -1.95
N THR A 534 31.34 9.10 -2.03
CA THR A 534 30.73 8.69 -3.32
C THR A 534 29.82 9.75 -3.97
N PHE A 535 29.12 10.59 -3.19
CA PHE A 535 28.01 11.44 -3.66
C PHE A 535 28.40 12.74 -4.41
N ASN A 536 29.51 12.74 -5.14
CA ASN A 536 30.15 13.99 -5.58
C ASN A 536 29.29 14.83 -6.55
N ASP A 537 28.42 14.18 -7.33
CA ASP A 537 27.53 14.82 -8.29
C ASP A 537 26.16 15.20 -7.69
N LEU A 538 25.93 14.94 -6.39
CA LEU A 538 24.67 15.24 -5.72
C LEU A 538 24.54 16.75 -5.53
N ILE A 539 23.48 17.34 -6.09
CA ILE A 539 23.23 18.78 -6.07
C ILE A 539 22.13 19.14 -5.07
N ASN A 540 21.07 18.35 -5.01
CA ASN A 540 19.89 18.68 -4.21
C ASN A 540 19.35 17.47 -3.43
N ILE A 541 19.06 17.71 -2.16
CA ILE A 541 18.22 16.85 -1.31
C ILE A 541 16.99 17.68 -0.94
N SER A 542 15.81 17.30 -1.40
CA SER A 542 14.58 18.06 -1.09
C SER A 542 14.08 17.82 0.35
N GLY A 543 14.40 16.67 0.94
CA GLY A 543 14.09 16.33 2.34
C GLY A 543 15.14 16.81 3.34
N PHE A 544 15.25 16.10 4.47
CA PHE A 544 16.32 16.34 5.44
C PHE A 544 17.55 15.45 5.16
N MET A 545 18.69 15.85 5.70
CA MET A 545 19.91 15.06 5.69
C MET A 545 20.35 14.74 7.12
N SER A 546 20.60 13.46 7.41
CA SER A 546 21.10 13.01 8.72
C SER A 546 22.28 12.05 8.56
N ILE A 547 23.42 12.44 9.14
CA ILE A 547 24.63 11.62 9.28
C ILE A 547 24.92 11.45 10.77
N HIS A 548 24.65 10.25 11.31
CA HIS A 548 24.59 10.07 12.76
C HIS A 548 24.95 8.68 13.25
N GLU A 549 25.64 8.56 14.39
CA GLU A 549 25.98 7.25 14.98
C GLU A 549 26.81 6.38 14.01
N ASN A 550 27.77 6.96 13.30
CA ASN A 550 28.78 6.23 12.52
C ASN A 550 30.12 6.33 13.26
N ASP A 551 30.35 5.42 14.20
CA ASP A 551 31.39 5.54 15.22
C ASP A 551 32.82 5.66 14.67
N GLU A 552 33.11 4.98 13.55
CA GLU A 552 34.41 4.99 12.88
C GLU A 552 34.49 5.99 11.70
N LEU A 553 33.49 6.86 11.52
CA LEU A 553 33.47 7.85 10.43
C LEU A 553 34.47 8.96 10.72
N MET A 554 35.57 9.00 9.97
CA MET A 554 36.61 10.01 10.10
C MET A 554 36.37 11.24 9.21
N GLU A 555 35.85 11.04 7.99
CA GLU A 555 35.80 12.09 6.97
C GLU A 555 34.50 12.05 6.14
N ILE A 556 33.93 13.23 5.88
CA ILE A 556 32.85 13.46 4.91
C ILE A 556 33.39 14.33 3.76
N ALA A 557 33.79 13.70 2.66
CA ALA A 557 34.39 14.36 1.49
C ALA A 557 33.51 14.31 0.22
N GLY A 558 32.41 13.56 0.26
CA GLY A 558 31.67 13.14 -0.92
C GLY A 558 30.59 14.08 -1.44
N PHE A 559 30.28 15.22 -0.81
CA PHE A 559 29.13 16.07 -1.18
C PHE A 559 29.52 17.33 -1.99
N ASN A 560 30.60 17.23 -2.76
CA ASN A 560 31.31 18.38 -3.29
C ASN A 560 30.48 19.32 -4.18
N ASN A 561 29.35 18.87 -4.76
CA ASN A 561 28.44 19.70 -5.55
C ASN A 561 27.08 19.96 -4.88
N LEU A 562 26.89 19.52 -3.63
CA LEU A 562 25.62 19.68 -2.92
C LEU A 562 25.38 21.16 -2.65
N GLU A 563 24.31 21.71 -3.20
CA GLU A 563 23.96 23.14 -3.07
C GLU A 563 22.83 23.36 -2.05
N THR A 564 21.86 22.43 -2.00
CA THR A 564 20.63 22.63 -1.23
C THR A 564 20.18 21.39 -0.46
N ILE A 565 19.79 21.61 0.81
CA ILE A 565 19.03 20.68 1.63
C ILE A 565 17.70 21.35 1.98
N GLY A 566 16.58 20.76 1.55
CA GLY A 566 15.26 21.38 1.63
C GLY A 566 14.69 21.47 3.04
N SER A 567 15.16 20.62 3.96
CA SER A 567 14.80 20.65 5.38
C SER A 567 16.03 20.85 6.28
N TYR A 568 16.22 20.03 7.32
CA TYR A 568 17.34 20.16 8.25
C TYR A 568 18.57 19.35 7.82
N LEU A 569 19.76 19.82 8.23
CA LEU A 569 21.00 19.07 8.20
C LEU A 569 21.40 18.70 9.63
N LYS A 570 21.54 17.41 9.90
CA LYS A 570 22.01 16.87 11.18
C LYS A 570 23.28 16.06 10.99
N ILE A 571 24.37 16.48 11.64
CA ILE A 571 25.63 15.74 11.75
C ILE A 571 25.89 15.53 13.23
N SER A 572 25.69 14.31 13.73
CA SER A 572 25.80 14.11 15.18
C SER A 572 26.20 12.72 15.65
N TYR A 573 26.89 12.64 16.79
CA TYR A 573 27.38 11.37 17.35
C TYR A 573 28.26 10.61 16.34
N ASN A 574 29.22 11.31 15.73
CA ASN A 574 30.30 10.70 14.95
C ASN A 574 31.61 11.08 15.68
N PRO A 575 32.00 10.34 16.73
CA PRO A 575 32.99 10.80 17.71
C PRO A 575 34.37 11.08 17.09
N ILE A 576 34.77 10.33 16.07
CA ILE A 576 36.08 10.49 15.43
C ILE A 576 36.06 11.35 14.16
N LEU A 577 34.90 11.88 13.75
CA LEU A 577 34.76 12.76 12.59
C LEU A 577 35.59 14.03 12.80
N ASP A 578 36.60 14.25 11.96
CA ASP A 578 37.48 15.42 12.04
C ASP A 578 37.40 16.35 10.81
N ASP A 579 36.83 15.87 9.69
CA ASP A 579 36.70 16.65 8.45
C ASP A 579 35.30 16.53 7.79
N ILE A 580 34.76 17.69 7.40
CA ILE A 580 33.48 17.87 6.69
C ILE A 580 33.61 18.72 5.42
N GLN A 581 34.81 18.80 4.81
CA GLN A 581 35.07 19.55 3.55
C GLN A 581 34.08 19.24 2.43
N GLY A 582 33.47 18.05 2.42
CA GLY A 582 32.50 17.65 1.42
C GLY A 582 31.35 18.63 1.24
N PHE A 583 31.01 19.47 2.23
CA PHE A 583 29.91 20.45 2.11
C PHE A 583 30.30 21.79 1.47
N GLN A 584 31.52 21.93 0.93
CA GLN A 584 32.08 23.21 0.45
C GLN A 584 31.20 24.04 -0.50
N ASN A 585 30.24 23.43 -1.21
CA ASN A 585 29.33 24.14 -2.13
C ASN A 585 27.90 24.29 -1.60
N LEU A 586 27.62 23.85 -0.36
CA LEU A 586 26.29 23.93 0.26
C LEU A 586 25.94 25.38 0.55
N GLN A 587 24.81 25.84 0.02
CA GLN A 587 24.36 27.23 0.09
C GLN A 587 23.10 27.42 0.94
N PHE A 588 22.21 26.41 0.97
CA PHE A 588 20.89 26.54 1.58
C PHE A 588 20.52 25.31 2.42
N ILE A 589 20.12 25.55 3.66
CA ILE A 589 19.45 24.58 4.54
C ILE A 589 18.07 25.14 4.88
N GLY A 590 17.00 24.46 4.51
CA GLY A 590 15.64 24.97 4.62
C GLY A 590 15.07 25.05 6.04
N SER A 591 15.69 24.38 7.02
CA SER A 591 15.31 24.42 8.44
C SER A 591 16.56 24.47 9.32
N ASP A 592 16.78 23.48 10.19
CA ASP A 592 17.83 23.50 11.21
C ASP A 592 19.20 23.06 10.67
N LEU A 593 20.28 23.70 11.13
CA LEU A 593 21.63 23.14 11.13
C LEU A 593 21.95 22.61 12.53
N TYR A 594 22.18 21.30 12.66
CA TYR A 594 22.51 20.65 13.92
C TYR A 594 23.83 19.90 13.85
N ILE A 595 24.85 20.43 14.52
CA ILE A 595 26.17 19.81 14.68
C ILE A 595 26.36 19.44 16.14
N LYS A 596 26.31 18.15 16.45
CA LYS A 596 26.34 17.69 17.85
C LYS A 596 27.18 16.47 18.14
N SER A 597 27.96 16.48 19.21
CA SER A 597 28.69 15.27 19.66
C SER A 597 29.59 14.68 18.56
N ASN A 598 30.29 15.54 17.82
CA ASN A 598 31.38 15.14 16.92
C ASN A 598 32.69 15.53 17.61
N GLU A 599 33.20 14.66 18.48
CA GLU A 599 34.23 15.01 19.48
C GLU A 599 35.56 15.43 18.86
N SER A 600 35.95 14.85 17.73
CA SER A 600 37.20 15.16 17.01
C SER A 600 37.10 16.37 16.06
N LEU A 601 35.91 16.90 15.79
CA LEU A 601 35.71 17.97 14.81
C LEU A 601 36.29 19.29 15.31
N GLN A 602 37.33 19.80 14.64
CA GLN A 602 38.07 21.00 15.09
C GLN A 602 37.57 22.31 14.49
N SER A 603 37.02 22.25 13.28
CA SER A 603 36.43 23.39 12.57
C SER A 603 35.19 22.96 11.80
N LEU A 604 34.41 23.94 11.36
CA LEU A 604 33.29 23.75 10.43
C LEU A 604 33.69 24.03 8.97
N THR A 605 34.99 23.91 8.66
CA THR A 605 35.52 24.14 7.31
C THR A 605 34.81 23.19 6.34
N GLY A 606 34.27 23.73 5.25
CA GLY A 606 33.28 23.07 4.41
C GLY A 606 31.95 23.83 4.36
N PHE A 607 31.62 24.70 5.32
CA PHE A 607 30.40 25.51 5.27
C PHE A 607 30.61 26.95 4.79
N GLU A 608 31.76 27.29 4.19
CA GLU A 608 32.09 28.67 3.81
C GLU A 608 31.14 29.27 2.79
N ASN A 609 30.43 28.47 1.98
CA ASN A 609 29.46 28.95 1.01
C ASN A 609 28.01 28.90 1.51
N LEU A 610 27.78 28.52 2.77
CA LEU A 610 26.44 28.43 3.35
C LEU A 610 25.89 29.84 3.57
N ASN A 611 24.86 30.20 2.80
CA ASN A 611 24.28 31.55 2.79
C ASN A 611 23.05 31.67 3.69
N SER A 612 22.38 30.56 4.03
CA SER A 612 21.12 30.61 4.78
C SER A 612 20.80 29.30 5.50
N ILE A 613 20.23 29.46 6.70
CA ILE A 613 19.64 28.43 7.55
C ILE A 613 18.21 28.89 7.85
N GLY A 614 17.22 28.06 7.57
CA GLY A 614 15.81 28.45 7.62
C GLY A 614 15.23 28.59 9.02
N ASP A 615 15.79 27.92 10.04
CA ASP A 615 15.24 27.96 11.40
C ASP A 615 16.31 28.02 12.50
N TRP A 616 16.78 26.90 13.06
CA TRP A 616 17.75 26.92 14.17
C TRP A 616 19.21 26.67 13.76
N LEU A 617 20.14 27.38 14.41
CA LEU A 617 21.56 27.01 14.48
C LEU A 617 21.86 26.35 15.82
N LYS A 618 22.23 25.07 15.81
CA LYS A 618 22.51 24.28 17.02
C LYS A 618 23.90 23.64 16.93
N ILE A 619 24.85 24.14 17.71
CA ILE A 619 26.23 23.64 17.82
C ILE A 619 26.45 23.18 19.27
N GLU A 620 26.44 21.87 19.51
CA GLU A 620 26.39 21.33 20.87
C GLU A 620 27.38 20.19 21.12
N ASN A 621 28.06 20.15 22.26
CA ASN A 621 28.88 19.00 22.66
C ASN A 621 29.98 18.60 21.65
N ASN A 622 30.58 19.54 20.92
CA ASN A 622 31.71 19.25 20.02
C ASN A 622 33.03 19.60 20.73
N ALA A 623 33.64 18.60 21.38
CA ALA A 623 34.73 18.78 22.33
C ALA A 623 35.98 19.47 21.74
N SER A 624 36.31 19.19 20.47
CA SER A 624 37.49 19.72 19.80
C SER A 624 37.25 21.00 19.01
N LEU A 625 36.01 21.47 18.88
CA LEU A 625 35.65 22.59 18.00
C LEU A 625 36.20 23.92 18.55
N ILE A 626 37.00 24.64 17.75
CA ILE A 626 37.72 25.85 18.21
C ILE A 626 37.03 27.14 17.75
N ASN A 627 36.43 27.12 16.56
CA ASN A 627 35.74 28.26 15.96
C ASN A 627 34.58 27.80 15.06
N ILE A 628 33.68 28.74 14.74
CA ILE A 628 32.61 28.57 13.75
C ILE A 628 32.73 29.56 12.58
N ASP A 629 33.95 30.01 12.27
CA ASP A 629 34.21 31.07 11.28
C ASP A 629 33.71 30.72 9.87
N ALA A 630 33.63 29.43 9.55
CA ALA A 630 33.09 28.95 8.28
C ALA A 630 31.61 29.35 8.07
N LEU A 631 30.86 29.64 9.14
CA LEU A 631 29.46 30.06 9.05
C LEU A 631 29.29 31.58 8.84
N ALA A 632 30.36 32.35 8.72
CA ALA A 632 30.30 33.82 8.68
C ALA A 632 29.61 34.41 7.42
N ASN A 633 29.38 33.61 6.38
CA ASN A 633 28.73 34.06 5.14
C ASN A 633 27.21 33.85 5.12
N ILE A 634 26.59 33.44 6.24
CA ILE A 634 25.14 33.38 6.34
C ILE A 634 24.57 34.80 6.33
N GLU A 635 23.89 35.19 5.25
CA GLU A 635 23.37 36.55 5.07
C GLU A 635 21.91 36.69 5.54
N GLN A 636 21.19 35.58 5.70
CA GLN A 636 19.80 35.58 6.11
C GLN A 636 19.65 35.44 7.63
N ALA A 637 18.64 36.10 8.19
CA ALA A 637 18.29 35.95 9.60
C ALA A 637 17.99 34.48 9.93
N ILE A 638 18.42 34.05 11.11
CA ILE A 638 18.19 32.71 11.67
C ILE A 638 16.96 32.82 12.59
N PRO A 639 15.72 32.56 12.12
CA PRO A 639 14.51 32.99 12.84
C PRO A 639 14.19 32.12 14.06
N GLY A 640 14.66 30.87 14.10
CA GLY A 640 14.32 29.91 15.14
C GLY A 640 15.03 30.16 16.45
N GLY A 641 16.34 30.38 16.36
CA GLY A 641 17.20 30.62 17.51
C GLY A 641 18.61 30.08 17.34
N ILE A 642 19.45 30.40 18.33
CA ILE A 642 20.85 29.99 18.39
C ILE A 642 21.08 29.22 19.69
N SER A 643 21.57 27.98 19.58
CA SER A 643 22.07 27.16 20.69
C SER A 643 23.54 26.83 20.43
N ILE A 644 24.45 27.44 21.19
CA ILE A 644 25.88 27.15 21.17
C ILE A 644 26.28 26.77 22.58
N GLN A 645 26.34 25.47 22.87
CA GLN A 645 26.57 25.00 24.24
C GLN A 645 27.44 23.76 24.35
N ASP A 646 28.12 23.64 25.49
CA ASP A 646 28.94 22.48 25.84
C ASP A 646 30.06 22.21 24.82
N ASN A 647 30.63 23.25 24.20
CA ASN A 647 31.79 23.14 23.29
C ASN A 647 33.05 23.70 24.00
N PRO A 648 33.77 22.89 24.82
CA PRO A 648 34.77 23.36 25.77
C PRO A 648 36.00 24.06 25.18
N LEU A 649 36.29 23.89 23.88
CA LEU A 649 37.38 24.57 23.17
C LEU A 649 36.93 25.71 22.25
N LEU A 650 35.62 25.93 22.11
CA LEU A 650 35.07 26.95 21.21
C LEU A 650 35.26 28.33 21.83
N SER A 651 36.22 29.09 21.33
CA SER A 651 36.55 30.44 21.83
C SER A 651 36.22 31.56 20.83
N ASN A 652 35.86 31.21 19.59
CA ASN A 652 35.50 32.18 18.55
C ASN A 652 34.16 31.83 17.89
N CYS A 653 33.13 32.62 18.21
CA CYS A 653 31.76 32.47 17.73
C CYS A 653 31.05 33.83 17.50
N SER A 654 31.74 34.95 17.69
CA SER A 654 31.25 36.30 17.36
C SER A 654 31.35 36.56 15.85
N ILE A 655 30.69 35.71 15.06
CA ILE A 655 30.54 35.88 13.61
C ILE A 655 29.30 36.75 13.31
N GLU A 656 29.28 37.40 12.16
CA GLU A 656 28.20 38.34 11.77
C GLU A 656 26.79 37.78 12.00
N PRO A 657 26.45 36.54 11.59
CA PRO A 657 25.09 36.01 11.79
C PRO A 657 24.69 35.87 13.26
N VAL A 658 25.66 35.54 14.13
CA VAL A 658 25.42 35.45 15.58
C VAL A 658 25.25 36.84 16.17
N CYS A 659 26.10 37.79 15.78
CA CYS A 659 26.04 39.18 16.23
C CYS A 659 24.72 39.85 15.82
N GLU A 660 24.32 39.72 14.56
CA GLU A 660 23.04 40.23 14.06
C GLU A 660 21.86 39.65 14.84
N PHE A 661 21.86 38.33 15.11
CA PHE A 661 20.80 37.69 15.88
C PHE A 661 20.69 38.27 17.30
N LEU A 662 21.81 38.40 18.03
CA LEU A 662 21.85 38.94 19.39
C LEU A 662 21.38 40.40 19.45
N THR A 663 21.63 41.21 18.41
CA THR A 663 21.10 42.59 18.34
C THR A 663 19.60 42.63 18.06
N SER A 664 19.04 41.58 17.45
CA SER A 664 17.63 41.52 17.05
C SER A 664 16.70 41.03 18.16
N THR A 665 17.17 40.13 19.04
CA THR A 665 16.37 39.53 20.13
C THR A 665 17.25 38.91 21.22
N THR A 666 16.67 38.73 22.41
CA THR A 666 17.26 37.95 23.52
C THR A 666 16.48 36.65 23.80
N GLU A 667 15.37 36.42 23.09
CA GLU A 667 14.60 35.18 23.15
C GLU A 667 15.24 34.12 22.24
N ASN A 668 15.13 32.85 22.59
CA ASN A 668 15.68 31.71 21.83
C ASN A 668 17.20 31.74 21.61
N VAL A 669 17.95 32.36 22.53
CA VAL A 669 19.42 32.30 22.60
C VAL A 669 19.83 31.41 23.78
N ASN A 670 20.73 30.46 23.53
CA ASN A 670 21.40 29.69 24.57
C ASN A 670 22.89 29.57 24.27
N ILE A 671 23.72 30.33 24.98
CA ILE A 671 25.17 30.35 24.85
C ILE A 671 25.79 30.11 26.23
N VAL A 672 26.22 28.87 26.50
CA VAL A 672 26.70 28.43 27.82
C VAL A 672 27.73 27.30 27.72
N ASN A 673 28.62 27.16 28.71
CA ASN A 673 29.58 26.05 28.82
C ASN A 673 30.53 25.91 27.60
N ASN A 674 31.00 27.02 27.04
CA ASN A 674 32.02 27.04 25.98
C ASN A 674 33.34 27.62 26.51
N ALA A 675 34.37 27.73 25.68
CA ALA A 675 35.60 28.42 26.07
C ALA A 675 35.37 29.94 26.20
N SER A 676 36.30 30.61 26.90
CA SER A 676 36.29 32.08 27.03
C SER A 676 36.25 32.75 25.64
N GLY A 677 35.36 33.72 25.48
CA GLY A 677 35.04 34.36 24.21
C GLY A 677 33.69 33.89 23.64
N CYS A 678 33.20 32.73 24.08
CA CYS A 678 31.92 32.13 23.67
C CYS A 678 31.12 31.56 24.83
N ASN A 679 31.56 31.73 26.07
CA ASN A 679 30.99 31.02 27.21
C ASN A 679 29.69 31.65 27.73
N THR A 680 29.45 32.94 27.43
CA THR A 680 28.24 33.67 27.81
C THR A 680 27.81 34.60 26.70
N ILE A 681 26.53 34.99 26.67
CA ILE A 681 25.99 35.97 25.70
C ILE A 681 26.81 37.28 25.73
N ASN A 682 27.12 37.80 26.92
CA ASN A 682 27.89 39.05 27.06
C ASN A 682 29.30 38.96 26.45
N GLU A 683 30.00 37.82 26.59
CA GLU A 683 31.32 37.64 25.97
C GLU A 683 31.24 37.73 24.44
N VAL A 684 30.18 37.17 23.85
CA VAL A 684 29.95 37.19 22.41
C VAL A 684 29.60 38.60 21.93
N GLU A 685 28.73 39.32 22.65
CA GLU A 685 28.38 40.72 22.37
C GLU A 685 29.62 41.63 22.42
N GLU A 686 30.48 41.49 23.44
CA GLU A 686 31.76 42.22 23.51
C GLU A 686 32.66 41.89 22.30
N GLY A 687 32.71 40.63 21.87
CA GLY A 687 33.43 40.22 20.66
C GLY A 687 32.88 40.87 19.37
N CYS A 688 31.56 41.01 19.27
CA CYS A 688 30.90 41.71 18.15
C CYS A 688 31.32 43.18 18.09
N GLU A 689 31.45 43.86 19.23
CA GLU A 689 31.91 45.27 19.29
C GLU A 689 33.39 45.44 18.89
N VAL A 690 34.24 44.45 19.18
CA VAL A 690 35.67 44.46 18.81
C VAL A 690 35.88 44.14 17.32
N GLY A 691 34.98 43.34 16.72
CA GLY A 691 34.91 43.07 15.28
C GLY A 691 34.36 44.22 14.44
N MET A 692 33.60 45.15 15.03
CA MET A 692 33.04 46.34 14.38
C MET A 692 34.05 47.49 14.21
N ASN A 693 35.22 47.23 13.62
CA ASN A 693 35.92 48.28 12.87
C ASN A 693 35.48 48.17 11.41
N GLU A 694 34.28 48.70 11.12
CA GLU A 694 33.67 48.81 9.78
C GLU A 694 34.69 49.32 8.73
N GLN A 695 35.62 50.18 9.17
CA GLN A 695 36.69 50.75 8.35
C GLN A 695 37.85 49.80 8.01
N LEU A 696 38.14 48.78 8.84
CA LEU A 696 39.15 47.75 8.53
C LEU A 696 38.58 46.65 7.61
N TYR A 697 37.34 46.20 7.84
CA TYR A 697 36.69 45.21 6.98
C TYR A 697 36.49 45.74 5.54
N LEU A 698 36.01 46.98 5.41
CA LEU A 698 35.88 47.63 4.10
C LEU A 698 37.25 47.89 3.45
N ALA A 699 38.31 48.10 4.24
CA ALA A 699 39.65 48.30 3.71
C ALA A 699 40.15 47.06 2.94
N ASP A 700 39.91 45.84 3.42
CA ASP A 700 40.39 44.62 2.74
C ASP A 700 39.65 44.32 1.44
N LYS A 701 38.39 44.76 1.31
CA LYS A 701 37.60 44.63 0.07
C LYS A 701 37.95 45.67 -1.01
N VAL A 702 38.65 46.76 -0.66
CA VAL A 702 39.18 47.73 -1.63
C VAL A 702 40.51 47.24 -2.20
N LEU A 703 40.55 46.91 -3.49
CA LEU A 703 41.76 46.38 -4.15
C LEU A 703 42.29 47.35 -5.21
N VAL A 704 43.61 47.51 -5.27
CA VAL A 704 44.30 48.27 -6.34
C VAL A 704 45.13 47.29 -7.15
N PHE A 705 44.81 47.12 -8.43
CA PHE A 705 45.44 46.12 -9.29
C PHE A 705 45.62 46.61 -10.74
N PRO A 706 46.68 46.22 -11.46
CA PRO A 706 47.82 45.47 -10.95
C PRO A 706 48.60 46.29 -9.91
N ASN A 707 49.34 45.62 -9.04
CA ASN A 707 50.20 46.26 -8.05
C ASN A 707 51.32 45.28 -7.67
N PRO A 708 52.54 45.40 -8.25
CA PRO A 708 53.08 46.58 -8.93
C PRO A 708 52.43 46.93 -10.28
N ALA A 709 52.44 48.22 -10.62
CA ALA A 709 51.88 48.77 -11.87
C ALA A 709 52.83 49.74 -12.57
N LYS A 710 52.57 49.99 -13.86
CA LYS A 710 53.41 50.85 -14.71
C LYS A 710 52.64 52.03 -15.30
N ASP A 711 51.62 51.74 -16.11
CA ASP A 711 50.89 52.78 -16.86
C ASP A 711 49.54 53.11 -16.23
N GLN A 712 48.81 52.11 -15.71
CA GLN A 712 47.48 52.29 -15.12
C GLN A 712 47.23 51.32 -13.96
N VAL A 713 46.28 51.68 -13.10
CA VAL A 713 45.72 50.81 -12.05
C VAL A 713 44.20 50.87 -12.04
N GLN A 714 43.56 49.77 -11.68
CA GLN A 714 42.13 49.68 -11.41
C GLN A 714 41.87 49.53 -9.92
N ILE A 715 40.75 50.08 -9.47
CA ILE A 715 40.29 50.06 -8.09
C ILE A 715 39.00 49.24 -8.03
N LYS A 716 39.04 48.08 -7.38
CA LYS A 716 37.81 47.33 -7.06
C LYS A 716 37.25 47.85 -5.74
N LEU A 717 35.99 48.27 -5.76
CA LEU A 717 35.24 48.73 -4.59
C LEU A 717 34.20 47.66 -4.18
N PRO A 718 33.82 47.58 -2.90
CA PRO A 718 32.68 46.75 -2.46
C PRO A 718 31.36 47.23 -3.10
N GLN A 719 30.34 46.36 -3.17
CA GLN A 719 29.05 46.72 -3.77
C GLN A 719 28.47 47.99 -3.13
N GLY A 720 28.02 48.94 -3.97
CA GLY A 720 27.46 50.21 -3.52
C GLY A 720 28.46 51.26 -3.01
N GLY A 721 29.77 51.08 -3.25
CA GLY A 721 30.80 52.07 -2.94
C GLY A 721 31.11 52.99 -4.10
N ASP A 722 30.42 54.13 -4.22
CA ASP A 722 30.75 55.16 -5.22
C ASP A 722 32.09 55.84 -4.92
N LEU A 723 32.94 56.00 -5.94
CA LEU A 723 34.23 56.70 -5.85
C LEU A 723 34.05 58.20 -6.03
N PHE A 724 34.69 59.01 -5.17
CA PHE A 724 34.66 60.48 -5.26
C PHE A 724 36.00 61.07 -5.68
N SER A 725 37.10 60.60 -5.09
CA SER A 725 38.44 61.09 -5.45
C SER A 725 39.56 60.12 -5.11
N ILE A 726 40.71 60.30 -5.77
CA ILE A 726 41.94 59.57 -5.50
C ILE A 726 43.09 60.57 -5.36
N SER A 727 43.91 60.38 -4.32
CA SER A 727 45.14 61.15 -4.13
C SER A 727 46.34 60.24 -3.90
N ILE A 728 47.46 60.53 -4.57
CA ILE A 728 48.68 59.72 -4.50
C ILE A 728 49.78 60.54 -3.83
N TRP A 729 50.39 59.96 -2.81
CA TRP A 729 51.40 60.58 -1.95
C TRP A 729 52.69 59.77 -2.05
N ASP A 730 53.85 60.43 -2.12
CA ASP A 730 55.13 59.72 -2.00
C ASP A 730 55.43 59.33 -0.54
N ASN A 731 56.51 58.57 -0.35
CA ASN A 731 56.98 58.14 0.96
C ASN A 731 57.48 59.28 1.88
N GLN A 732 57.59 60.51 1.37
CA GLN A 732 57.91 61.72 2.14
C GLN A 732 56.64 62.51 2.51
N GLY A 733 55.45 61.99 2.17
CA GLY A 733 54.17 62.64 2.44
C GLY A 733 53.87 63.80 1.49
N LYS A 734 54.54 63.88 0.33
CA LYS A 734 54.25 64.90 -0.69
C LYS A 734 53.25 64.37 -1.72
N LEU A 735 52.15 65.11 -1.89
CA LEU A 735 51.14 64.85 -2.92
C LEU A 735 51.77 64.89 -4.32
N LYS A 736 51.53 63.85 -5.12
CA LYS A 736 52.02 63.69 -6.50
C LYS A 736 50.94 63.78 -7.54
N ALA A 737 49.76 63.28 -7.22
CA ALA A 737 48.61 63.32 -8.10
C ALA A 737 47.32 63.40 -7.28
N PHE A 738 46.33 64.11 -7.80
CA PHE A 738 44.99 64.23 -7.24
C PHE A 738 43.99 64.21 -8.39
N HIS A 739 42.97 63.37 -8.27
CA HIS A 739 41.95 63.18 -9.27
C HIS A 739 40.58 63.15 -8.58
N GLU A 740 39.72 64.13 -8.85
CA GLU A 740 38.28 64.01 -8.59
C GLU A 740 37.68 63.21 -9.75
N THR A 741 37.32 61.96 -9.48
CA THR A 741 36.90 61.01 -10.51
C THR A 741 35.95 59.97 -9.90
N HIS A 742 34.99 59.53 -10.71
CA HIS A 742 34.16 58.35 -10.43
C HIS A 742 34.66 57.13 -11.21
N ASP A 743 35.70 57.29 -12.04
CA ASP A 743 36.33 56.21 -12.78
C ASP A 743 37.24 55.40 -11.86
N VAL A 744 37.02 54.09 -11.84
CA VAL A 744 37.83 53.13 -11.10
C VAL A 744 39.17 52.83 -11.76
N THR A 745 39.42 53.32 -12.97
CA THR A 745 40.70 53.21 -13.67
C THR A 745 41.49 54.52 -13.58
N LEU A 746 42.78 54.42 -13.23
CA LEU A 746 43.66 55.56 -13.03
C LEU A 746 44.97 55.44 -13.82
N ASP A 747 45.29 56.44 -14.64
CA ASP A 747 46.59 56.59 -15.30
C ASP A 747 47.65 57.05 -14.29
N ILE A 748 48.72 56.26 -14.17
CA ILE A 748 49.87 56.49 -13.30
C ILE A 748 51.19 56.61 -14.07
N SER A 749 51.15 56.62 -15.41
CA SER A 749 52.33 56.60 -16.30
C SER A 749 53.34 57.74 -16.08
N LYS A 750 52.92 58.83 -15.43
CA LYS A 750 53.76 59.99 -15.10
C LYS A 750 54.45 59.88 -13.74
N LEU A 751 54.14 58.87 -12.94
CA LEU A 751 54.83 58.59 -11.69
C LEU A 751 56.18 57.92 -11.98
N LYS A 752 57.17 58.21 -11.14
CA LYS A 752 58.48 57.57 -11.23
C LYS A 752 58.45 56.25 -10.47
N ASP A 753 59.43 55.39 -10.71
CA ASP A 753 59.59 54.17 -9.93
C ASP A 753 59.68 54.46 -8.44
N GLY A 754 58.90 53.72 -7.66
CA GLY A 754 58.88 53.86 -6.23
C GLY A 754 57.58 53.41 -5.58
N PHE A 755 57.57 53.55 -4.25
CA PHE A 755 56.42 53.26 -3.41
C PHE A 755 55.64 54.53 -3.12
N TYR A 756 54.33 54.45 -3.31
CA TYR A 756 53.37 55.52 -3.07
C TYR A 756 52.26 55.05 -2.13
N TYR A 757 51.59 56.00 -1.50
CA TYR A 757 50.35 55.79 -0.76
C TYR A 757 49.20 56.44 -1.52
N MET A 758 48.25 55.62 -1.93
CA MET A 758 47.01 56.03 -2.57
C MET A 758 45.92 56.15 -1.52
N LYS A 759 45.37 57.36 -1.33
CA LYS A 759 44.16 57.60 -0.56
C LYS A 759 42.98 57.65 -1.52
N ILE A 760 42.03 56.76 -1.30
CA ILE A 760 40.83 56.53 -2.11
C ILE A 760 39.65 57.00 -1.27
N ASP A 761 38.91 57.99 -1.77
CA ASP A 761 37.76 58.59 -1.08
C ASP A 761 36.47 58.13 -1.74
N THR A 762 35.56 57.56 -0.95
CA THR A 762 34.34 56.89 -1.43
C THR A 762 33.14 57.26 -0.56
N SER A 763 31.94 56.94 -1.05
CA SER A 763 30.69 57.01 -0.28
C SER A 763 30.70 56.16 1.00
N LYS A 764 31.61 55.19 1.13
CA LYS A 764 31.77 54.30 2.28
C LYS A 764 32.96 54.65 3.19
N GLY A 765 33.65 55.76 2.90
CA GLY A 765 34.77 56.24 3.70
C GLY A 765 36.08 56.37 2.92
N ILE A 766 37.15 56.65 3.66
CA ILE A 766 38.49 56.92 3.15
C ILE A 766 39.38 55.71 3.40
N PHE A 767 40.02 55.22 2.34
CA PHE A 767 40.91 54.05 2.38
C PHE A 767 42.31 54.40 1.91
N TRP A 768 43.33 53.80 2.54
CA TRP A 768 44.73 53.96 2.13
C TRP A 768 45.27 52.64 1.59
N LYS A 769 45.82 52.68 0.38
CA LYS A 769 46.42 51.53 -0.30
C LYS A 769 47.84 51.86 -0.73
N LYS A 770 48.75 50.93 -0.52
CA LYS A 770 50.12 51.03 -1.04
C LYS A 770 50.07 50.80 -2.54
N LEU A 771 50.67 51.70 -3.31
CA LEU A 771 50.88 51.54 -4.75
C LEU A 771 52.38 51.39 -5.02
N VAL A 772 52.76 50.35 -5.75
CA VAL A 772 54.13 50.14 -6.22
C VAL A 772 54.17 50.48 -7.70
N VAL A 773 54.90 51.54 -8.07
CA VAL A 773 55.15 51.89 -9.47
C VAL A 773 56.50 51.33 -9.87
N ASN A 774 56.54 50.50 -10.91
CA ASN A 774 57.77 49.88 -11.40
C ASN A 774 57.82 49.94 -12.93
N THR A 775 58.87 50.56 -13.50
CA THR A 775 59.11 50.62 -14.93
C THR A 775 59.87 49.39 -15.47
N GLY A 776 60.28 48.45 -14.62
CA GLY A 776 61.03 47.23 -14.97
C GLY A 776 60.40 45.93 -14.47
N LEU A 777 59.43 45.41 -15.23
CA LEU A 777 59.36 44.05 -15.81
C LEU A 777 58.24 44.03 -16.85
#